data_AF-A0A318RHH8-F1
#
_entry.id   AF-A0A318RHH8-F1
#
_cell.length_a   1.000
_cell.length_b   1.000
_cell.length_c   1.000
_cell.angle_alpha   90.00
_cell.angle_beta   90.00
_cell.angle_gamma   90.00
#
_symmetry.space_group_name_H-M   'P 1'
#
loop_
_entity.id
_entity.type
_entity.pdbx_description
1 polymer ?
#
loop_
_entity_poly.entity_id
_entity_poly.type
_entity_poly.pdbx_seq_one_letter_code
_entity_poly.pdbx_strand_id
1 'polypeptide(L)'
;MPSASFPTSDVEGVLGILRSDPTHEIPDGFVCQNVTFVGSVTTFPTVPTSDRDRTPGPFHGIKINGSFASEVQDDFGQPTSGPLIRDIYLNNIKVKNMASLPTTIFGVSGRHVTSNCEFEYTKDAGWAFNEEVILIGSRSYGSNDNGFSLSRGNRKVVCVGNTVENAALYGIWLSGYNSSIGPTKFTCTGNTVIDTGRACINLDLGLSYGIIANNYLNQGYHRGPVGHVGDIGTDGISISGASGNVHATGLLVTNNVIKNAARNGIGIKELDNALISGKHIINPGMQYRANGTEILVADTDSGHGISMNTSGTYSNVRVMGNNLVESRSTPLCNLPIYRPNTSGTRMARNEATGAWRAKNNTLTINDAVMPGSPVVLQMAGDDTSVEVQWNMRGSGKLALRNADGSVLNLHSTSTSNAAKATMLMSAGADDTDYIGAVTASRNGDTTSSTVAIRPFGNNLLASDGTAAPFWVKGMPSNSRGIIGFGGGQVNWRTAVDNTAYTANANDYLIAWTNLTAGRTLTLKDASTLEAGQTYIVADESGLASTHNITIAPLVGTINGAVNVKVASNYGQLLVWSDGTNWHSSPDLSGKVDVVVGKGLSSNYYTTVEQSKLAGIAALATRNATDADLRDRTTHIGTQSITTVTGLQAALDGKLSRSLSDAIADAVNYTLGTTTGTKFGTATTQKIGFFKCNASSAVDCDY
;
A
#
# COMPACT_ATOMS: atom_id res chain seq x y z
N MET A 1 40.31 9.74 -70.40
CA MET A 1 39.78 11.08 -70.07
C MET A 1 40.94 11.89 -69.52
N PRO A 2 41.11 13.18 -69.86
CA PRO A 2 42.29 13.89 -69.43
C PRO A 2 42.21 14.06 -67.91
N SER A 3 43.00 13.26 -67.20
CA SER A 3 43.37 13.54 -65.83
C SER A 3 44.01 14.92 -65.84
N ALA A 4 43.38 15.91 -65.20
CA ALA A 4 44.12 17.06 -64.72
C ALA A 4 45.01 16.57 -63.58
N SER A 5 46.07 15.83 -63.92
CA SER A 5 47.19 15.57 -63.04
C SER A 5 47.94 16.89 -62.94
N PHE A 6 47.71 17.64 -61.87
CA PHE A 6 48.61 18.74 -61.53
C PHE A 6 50.00 18.14 -61.30
N PRO A 7 51.06 18.65 -61.96
CA PRO A 7 52.38 18.06 -61.87
C PRO A 7 52.85 18.06 -60.42
N THR A 8 53.25 16.87 -59.97
CA THR A 8 53.87 16.61 -58.68
C THR A 8 55.30 17.16 -58.69
N SER A 9 55.45 18.44 -58.41
CA SER A 9 56.73 19.03 -57.99
C SER A 9 56.45 20.37 -57.32
N ASP A 10 56.60 20.42 -55.99
CA ASP A 10 56.91 21.60 -55.19
C ASP A 10 56.22 22.92 -55.61
N VAL A 11 54.90 22.95 -55.52
CA VAL A 11 54.16 24.22 -55.49
C VAL A 11 53.73 24.48 -54.06
N GLU A 12 54.65 25.03 -53.25
CA GLU A 12 54.30 25.92 -52.14
C GLU A 12 53.69 27.21 -52.74
N GLY A 13 52.48 27.08 -53.30
CA GLY A 13 51.78 28.13 -54.02
C GLY A 13 50.49 28.50 -53.31
N VAL A 14 50.55 29.67 -52.69
CA VAL A 14 49.48 30.50 -52.14
C VAL A 14 48.14 30.43 -52.91
N LEU A 15 47.06 30.11 -52.16
CA LEU A 15 45.63 30.42 -52.39
C LEU A 15 44.90 29.86 -53.64
N GLY A 16 43.86 29.05 -53.37
CA GLY A 16 43.01 28.40 -54.35
C GLY A 16 41.85 29.21 -54.91
N ILE A 17 41.19 28.62 -55.92
CA ILE A 17 39.79 28.81 -56.36
C ILE A 17 39.53 27.71 -57.43
N LEU A 18 38.82 26.64 -57.07
CA LEU A 18 37.92 25.97 -58.02
C LEU A 18 36.54 26.54 -57.71
N ARG A 19 36.30 27.81 -58.07
CA ARG A 19 34.95 28.36 -58.05
C ARG A 19 34.26 27.73 -59.26
N SER A 20 33.08 27.16 -59.04
CA SER A 20 32.05 27.28 -60.06
C SER A 20 31.77 28.78 -60.20
N ASP A 21 32.54 29.47 -61.02
CA ASP A 21 31.98 30.61 -61.74
C ASP A 21 30.72 30.07 -62.42
N PRO A 22 29.56 30.75 -62.38
CA PRO A 22 28.38 30.31 -63.11
C PRO A 22 28.64 30.05 -64.62
N THR A 23 29.81 30.45 -65.14
CA THR A 23 30.29 30.17 -66.50
C THR A 23 31.29 29.01 -66.65
N HIS A 24 31.78 28.39 -65.57
CA HIS A 24 32.72 27.24 -65.63
C HIS A 24 32.06 25.96 -65.10
N GLU A 25 31.82 25.02 -66.00
CA GLU A 25 31.33 23.67 -65.66
C GLU A 25 32.43 22.87 -64.96
N ILE A 26 32.15 22.39 -63.75
CA ILE A 26 32.94 21.33 -63.12
C ILE A 26 32.50 20.02 -63.80
N PRO A 27 33.41 19.27 -64.44
CA PRO A 27 33.04 18.01 -65.10
C PRO A 27 32.44 17.02 -64.11
N ASP A 28 31.44 16.25 -64.55
CA ASP A 28 30.96 15.07 -63.83
C ASP A 28 32.16 14.15 -63.52
N GLY A 29 32.28 13.69 -62.28
CA GLY A 29 33.39 12.84 -61.85
C GLY A 29 34.67 13.59 -61.50
N PHE A 30 34.58 14.84 -61.02
CA PHE A 30 35.75 15.64 -60.61
C PHE A 30 36.60 14.90 -59.56
N VAL A 31 37.91 14.81 -59.80
CA VAL A 31 38.89 14.19 -58.88
C VAL A 31 39.95 15.20 -58.45
N CYS A 32 40.12 15.38 -57.15
CA CYS A 32 41.26 16.07 -56.55
C CYS A 32 42.04 15.08 -55.68
N GLN A 33 43.32 14.88 -55.96
CA GLN A 33 44.11 13.88 -55.26
C GLN A 33 45.57 14.25 -55.08
N ASN A 34 46.18 13.84 -53.96
CA ASN A 34 47.60 14.04 -53.66
C ASN A 34 48.03 15.52 -53.69
N VAL A 35 47.15 16.42 -53.26
CA VAL A 35 47.41 17.88 -53.23
C VAL A 35 47.42 18.38 -51.79
N THR A 36 48.34 19.28 -51.48
CA THR A 36 48.37 20.02 -50.21
C THR A 36 48.02 21.49 -50.44
N PHE A 37 47.05 22.00 -49.69
CA PHE A 37 46.65 23.40 -49.64
C PHE A 37 47.12 23.97 -48.30
N VAL A 38 47.91 25.05 -48.33
CA VAL A 38 48.44 25.69 -47.11
C VAL A 38 47.89 27.12 -47.03
N GLY A 39 47.23 27.44 -45.92
CA GLY A 39 46.79 28.79 -45.61
C GLY A 39 47.85 29.60 -44.85
N SER A 40 47.49 30.82 -44.45
CA SER A 40 48.39 31.79 -43.82
C SER A 40 48.37 31.81 -42.29
N VAL A 41 47.65 30.90 -41.63
CA VAL A 41 47.60 30.84 -40.17
C VAL A 41 48.95 30.35 -39.63
N THR A 42 49.54 31.08 -38.70
CA THR A 42 50.82 30.73 -38.06
C THR A 42 50.72 30.51 -36.55
N THR A 43 49.56 30.78 -35.96
CA THR A 43 49.30 30.60 -34.53
C THR A 43 48.29 29.49 -34.29
N PHE A 44 48.71 28.49 -33.51
CA PHE A 44 47.95 27.28 -33.25
C PHE A 44 47.74 27.10 -31.75
N PRO A 45 46.50 26.95 -31.29
CA PRO A 45 46.23 26.64 -29.89
C PRO A 45 46.66 25.18 -29.60
N THR A 46 47.21 24.94 -28.41
CA THR A 46 47.58 23.58 -27.93
C THR A 46 46.41 22.80 -27.35
N VAL A 47 45.25 23.44 -27.25
CA VAL A 47 44.00 22.93 -26.68
C VAL A 47 42.84 23.37 -27.57
N PRO A 48 41.66 22.73 -27.53
CA PRO A 48 40.53 23.15 -28.34
C PRO A 48 40.12 24.58 -27.94
N THR A 49 40.36 25.59 -28.78
CA THR A 49 39.91 26.97 -28.54
C THR A 49 38.98 27.37 -29.68
N SER A 50 37.75 27.78 -29.35
CA SER A 50 36.83 28.28 -30.36
C SER A 50 37.26 29.69 -30.76
N ASP A 51 37.80 29.82 -31.96
CA ASP A 51 38.10 31.12 -32.56
C ASP A 51 37.14 31.35 -33.72
N ARG A 52 35.83 31.46 -33.39
CA ARG A 52 34.82 31.94 -34.34
C ARG A 52 35.09 33.39 -34.77
N ASP A 53 35.92 34.10 -34.01
CA ASP A 53 36.28 35.50 -34.19
C ASP A 53 37.46 35.72 -35.14
N ARG A 54 38.15 34.67 -35.61
CA ARG A 54 38.97 34.75 -36.83
C ARG A 54 38.08 35.17 -37.99
N THR A 55 38.21 36.44 -38.37
CA THR A 55 37.59 37.02 -39.55
C THR A 55 37.82 36.04 -40.71
N PRO A 56 36.76 35.46 -41.30
CA PRO A 56 36.92 34.47 -42.36
C PRO A 56 37.81 35.06 -43.46
N GLY A 57 38.93 34.40 -43.75
CA GLY A 57 39.73 34.74 -44.91
C GLY A 57 38.89 34.57 -46.19
N PRO A 58 39.13 35.33 -47.28
CA PRO A 58 38.29 35.29 -48.49
C PRO A 58 38.28 33.95 -49.25
N PHE A 59 39.12 33.00 -48.85
CA PHE A 59 39.48 31.83 -49.67
C PHE A 59 39.23 30.56 -48.88
N HIS A 60 38.54 29.57 -49.45
CA HIS A 60 38.43 28.21 -48.91
C HIS A 60 39.46 27.31 -49.61
N GLY A 61 39.78 26.15 -49.03
CA GLY A 61 40.62 25.16 -49.70
C GLY A 61 39.95 24.64 -50.98
N ILE A 62 38.82 23.96 -50.81
CA ILE A 62 37.97 23.47 -51.91
C ILE A 62 36.53 23.93 -51.67
N LYS A 63 35.95 24.68 -52.60
CA LYS A 63 34.57 25.16 -52.51
C LYS A 63 33.77 24.76 -53.74
N ILE A 64 32.77 23.92 -53.55
CA ILE A 64 31.90 23.42 -54.61
C ILE A 64 30.46 23.72 -54.22
N ASN A 65 29.77 24.47 -55.08
CA ASN A 65 28.37 24.85 -54.89
C ASN A 65 27.59 24.42 -56.14
N GLY A 66 26.96 23.26 -56.07
CA GLY A 66 26.10 22.72 -57.13
C GLY A 66 24.60 22.94 -56.88
N SER A 67 23.80 22.38 -57.78
CA SER A 67 22.36 22.15 -57.61
C SER A 67 22.02 20.67 -57.78
N PHE A 68 20.96 20.25 -57.10
CA PHE A 68 20.48 18.87 -57.13
C PHE A 68 19.72 18.55 -58.44
N ALA A 69 19.92 17.35 -58.99
CA ALA A 69 19.36 16.94 -60.29
C ALA A 69 17.85 16.63 -60.31
N SER A 70 17.15 16.59 -59.17
CA SER A 70 15.79 16.02 -59.09
C SER A 70 14.74 17.02 -58.64
N GLU A 71 13.59 17.05 -59.34
CA GLU A 71 12.35 17.82 -59.13
C GLU A 71 11.68 17.69 -57.75
N VAL A 72 12.24 16.92 -56.81
CA VAL A 72 11.70 16.85 -55.45
C VAL A 72 12.28 18.01 -54.66
N GLN A 73 11.61 19.16 -54.79
CA GLN A 73 11.66 20.26 -53.84
C GLN A 73 11.22 19.69 -52.49
N ASP A 74 12.16 19.32 -51.63
CA ASP A 74 11.81 19.14 -50.22
C ASP A 74 11.64 20.52 -49.58
N ASP A 75 10.78 20.61 -48.56
CA ASP A 75 10.36 21.85 -47.91
C ASP A 75 11.49 22.61 -47.17
N PHE A 76 12.77 22.25 -47.37
CA PHE A 76 13.87 22.56 -46.46
C PHE A 76 14.92 23.56 -46.97
N GLY A 77 14.59 24.36 -47.99
CA GLY A 77 15.41 25.52 -48.40
C GLY A 77 16.66 25.16 -49.22
N GLN A 78 16.48 24.28 -50.21
CA GLN A 78 17.52 23.81 -51.14
C GLN A 78 18.28 24.96 -51.84
N PRO A 79 19.59 24.80 -52.13
CA PRO A 79 20.28 25.67 -53.09
C PRO A 79 19.74 25.39 -54.51
N THR A 80 18.83 26.22 -54.98
CA THR A 80 18.19 26.10 -56.31
C THR A 80 18.93 26.83 -57.43
N SER A 81 20.04 27.52 -57.14
CA SER A 81 20.71 28.43 -58.10
C SER A 81 22.17 28.05 -58.43
N GLY A 82 22.48 26.76 -58.57
CA GLY A 82 23.83 26.27 -58.90
C GLY A 82 23.87 25.44 -60.20
N PRO A 83 25.06 25.22 -60.79
CA PRO A 83 25.22 24.24 -61.87
C PRO A 83 24.99 22.84 -61.32
N LEU A 84 24.48 21.95 -62.17
CA LEU A 84 24.34 20.55 -61.82
C LEU A 84 25.72 19.89 -61.81
N ILE A 85 26.17 19.46 -60.62
CA ILE A 85 27.47 18.81 -60.43
C ILE A 85 27.24 17.39 -59.95
N ARG A 86 27.85 16.41 -60.64
CA ARG A 86 27.83 15.01 -60.20
C ARG A 86 29.19 14.50 -59.86
N ASP A 87 29.19 13.58 -58.89
CA ASP A 87 30.29 12.68 -58.57
C ASP A 87 31.63 13.39 -58.29
N ILE A 88 31.99 13.51 -57.02
CA ILE A 88 33.20 14.21 -56.59
C ILE A 88 34.09 13.26 -55.79
N TYR A 89 35.38 13.30 -56.05
CA TYR A 89 36.36 12.45 -55.39
C TYR A 89 37.52 13.29 -54.86
N LEU A 90 37.63 13.37 -53.53
CA LEU A 90 38.77 13.96 -52.84
C LEU A 90 39.57 12.81 -52.22
N ASN A 91 40.80 12.58 -52.69
CA ASN A 91 41.60 11.43 -52.25
C ASN A 91 43.00 11.87 -51.80
N ASN A 92 43.37 11.60 -50.56
CA ASN A 92 44.70 11.92 -50.06
C ASN A 92 45.07 13.41 -50.26
N ILE A 93 44.13 14.31 -49.97
CA ILE A 93 44.41 15.75 -49.95
C ILE A 93 44.74 16.20 -48.53
N LYS A 94 45.52 17.27 -48.41
CA LYS A 94 45.83 17.92 -47.14
C LYS A 94 45.42 19.38 -47.21
N VAL A 95 44.68 19.90 -46.24
CA VAL A 95 44.40 21.33 -46.11
C VAL A 95 44.85 21.77 -44.74
N LYS A 96 45.78 22.73 -44.68
CA LYS A 96 46.45 23.13 -43.45
C LYS A 96 46.37 24.63 -43.23
N ASN A 97 46.37 25.04 -41.96
CA ASN A 97 46.71 26.39 -41.53
C ASN A 97 45.81 27.49 -42.14
N MET A 98 44.50 27.24 -42.16
CA MET A 98 43.56 28.11 -42.88
C MET A 98 42.51 28.72 -41.95
N ALA A 99 42.28 30.02 -42.03
CA ALA A 99 41.30 30.72 -41.18
C ALA A 99 39.83 30.51 -41.62
N SER A 100 39.62 29.84 -42.75
CA SER A 100 38.34 29.58 -43.40
C SER A 100 38.08 28.07 -43.52
N LEU A 101 36.99 27.68 -44.18
CA LEU A 101 36.61 26.28 -44.35
C LEU A 101 37.58 25.55 -45.29
N PRO A 102 38.12 24.38 -44.91
CA PRO A 102 38.99 23.61 -45.76
C PRO A 102 38.23 23.01 -46.96
N THR A 103 36.99 22.58 -46.74
CA THR A 103 36.08 22.12 -47.78
C THR A 103 34.69 22.69 -47.54
N THR A 104 33.99 23.03 -48.61
CA THR A 104 32.56 23.36 -48.59
C THR A 104 31.95 22.75 -49.83
N ILE A 105 31.23 21.62 -49.68
CA ILE A 105 30.75 20.86 -50.83
C ILE A 105 29.26 20.64 -50.72
N PHE A 106 28.52 21.51 -51.41
CA PHE A 106 27.08 21.63 -51.30
C PHE A 106 26.39 21.35 -52.64
N GLY A 107 25.21 20.72 -52.60
CA GLY A 107 24.35 20.60 -53.77
C GLY A 107 24.84 19.61 -54.82
N VAL A 108 25.58 18.57 -54.42
CA VAL A 108 26.17 17.59 -55.36
C VAL A 108 25.25 16.38 -55.50
N SER A 109 24.95 16.05 -56.76
CA SER A 109 24.18 14.85 -57.11
C SER A 109 25.12 13.65 -57.29
N GLY A 110 24.61 12.43 -57.15
CA GLY A 110 25.42 11.23 -57.19
C GLY A 110 26.33 11.06 -55.97
N ARG A 111 27.50 10.44 -56.17
CA ARG A 111 28.36 9.97 -55.09
C ARG A 111 29.54 10.89 -54.86
N HIS A 112 29.65 11.44 -53.66
CA HIS A 112 30.80 12.22 -53.25
C HIS A 112 31.66 11.45 -52.24
N VAL A 113 32.89 11.12 -52.61
CA VAL A 113 33.86 10.44 -51.76
C VAL A 113 34.96 11.39 -51.32
N THR A 114 35.21 11.46 -50.02
CA THR A 114 36.40 12.04 -49.41
C THR A 114 37.13 10.93 -48.66
N SER A 115 38.32 10.55 -49.13
CA SER A 115 39.07 9.42 -48.59
C SER A 115 40.51 9.77 -48.25
N ASN A 116 40.95 9.36 -47.06
CA ASN A 116 42.33 9.54 -46.58
C ASN A 116 42.81 11.01 -46.60
N CYS A 117 41.91 11.96 -46.37
CA CYS A 117 42.24 13.38 -46.40
C CYS A 117 42.61 13.90 -45.01
N GLU A 118 43.43 14.94 -44.92
CA GLU A 118 43.82 15.60 -43.68
C GLU A 118 43.39 17.08 -43.68
N PHE A 119 42.76 17.51 -42.60
CA PHE A 119 42.35 18.89 -42.37
C PHE A 119 42.94 19.35 -41.03
N GLU A 120 43.97 20.19 -41.08
CA GLU A 120 44.76 20.56 -39.90
C GLU A 120 44.70 22.07 -39.65
N TYR A 121 44.31 22.46 -38.45
CA TYR A 121 44.26 23.87 -38.05
C TYR A 121 43.44 24.72 -39.03
N THR A 122 42.28 24.21 -39.37
CA THR A 122 41.28 24.84 -40.25
C THR A 122 39.97 25.06 -39.49
N LYS A 123 38.94 25.59 -40.17
CA LYS A 123 37.55 25.37 -39.73
C LYS A 123 37.07 23.97 -40.15
N ASP A 124 35.78 23.69 -40.00
CA ASP A 124 35.19 22.39 -40.29
C ASP A 124 35.19 22.02 -41.78
N ALA A 125 35.60 20.81 -42.11
CA ALA A 125 35.37 20.24 -43.44
C ALA A 125 33.87 19.92 -43.60
N GLY A 126 33.22 20.54 -44.58
CA GLY A 126 31.76 20.66 -44.60
C GLY A 126 31.07 20.13 -45.86
N TRP A 127 30.00 19.36 -45.64
CA TRP A 127 29.11 18.79 -46.65
C TRP A 127 27.64 19.04 -46.27
N ALA A 128 26.84 19.57 -47.18
CA ALA A 128 25.40 19.80 -46.98
C ALA A 128 24.64 19.65 -48.30
N PHE A 129 23.37 19.25 -48.24
CA PHE A 129 22.52 19.14 -49.43
C PHE A 129 23.13 18.28 -50.55
N ASN A 130 23.76 17.16 -50.23
CA ASN A 130 24.28 16.21 -51.21
C ASN A 130 23.43 14.94 -51.27
N GLU A 131 23.44 14.26 -52.40
CA GLU A 131 22.76 12.96 -52.56
C GLU A 131 23.42 11.86 -51.74
N GLU A 132 24.75 11.75 -51.85
CA GLU A 132 25.51 10.81 -51.06
C GLU A 132 26.90 11.38 -50.71
N VAL A 133 27.21 11.39 -49.42
CA VAL A 133 28.52 11.78 -48.88
C VAL A 133 29.18 10.57 -48.25
N ILE A 134 30.41 10.27 -48.67
CA ILE A 134 31.21 9.17 -48.17
C ILE A 134 32.53 9.73 -47.67
N LEU A 135 32.67 9.86 -46.36
CA LEU A 135 33.87 10.30 -45.67
C LEU A 135 34.55 9.10 -44.99
N ILE A 136 35.72 8.71 -45.48
CA ILE A 136 36.41 7.49 -45.02
C ILE A 136 37.88 7.77 -44.71
N GLY A 137 38.37 7.24 -43.59
CA GLY A 137 39.81 7.20 -43.27
C GLY A 137 40.47 8.58 -43.18
N SER A 138 39.70 9.65 -43.03
CA SER A 138 40.19 11.02 -43.05
C SER A 138 40.44 11.53 -41.62
N ARG A 139 41.30 12.54 -41.48
CA ARG A 139 41.67 13.13 -40.19
C ARG A 139 41.34 14.62 -40.15
N SER A 140 40.73 15.05 -39.04
CA SER A 140 40.58 16.46 -38.68
C SER A 140 41.33 16.71 -37.39
N TYR A 141 42.25 17.68 -37.38
CA TYR A 141 43.11 17.97 -36.23
C TYR A 141 43.13 19.46 -35.92
N GLY A 142 42.81 19.82 -34.68
CA GLY A 142 42.85 21.20 -34.22
C GLY A 142 41.87 22.11 -34.96
N SER A 143 40.68 21.60 -35.31
CA SER A 143 39.65 22.42 -35.97
C SER A 143 39.15 23.51 -35.04
N ASN A 144 39.06 24.74 -35.53
CA ASN A 144 38.53 25.89 -34.80
C ASN A 144 36.99 25.91 -34.71
N ASP A 145 36.31 24.95 -35.36
CA ASP A 145 34.87 24.73 -35.29
C ASP A 145 34.61 23.22 -35.08
N ASN A 146 33.76 22.60 -35.89
CA ASN A 146 33.59 21.14 -35.88
C ASN A 146 34.78 20.41 -36.52
N GLY A 147 35.04 19.17 -36.15
CA GLY A 147 36.02 18.34 -36.87
C GLY A 147 35.56 18.06 -38.31
N PHE A 148 34.38 17.46 -38.43
CA PHE A 148 33.68 17.23 -39.70
C PHE A 148 32.22 17.67 -39.61
N SER A 149 31.73 18.36 -40.64
CA SER A 149 30.34 18.82 -40.75
C SER A 149 29.60 18.07 -41.86
N LEU A 150 28.96 16.97 -41.49
CA LEU A 150 28.06 16.17 -42.33
C LEU A 150 26.64 16.65 -42.08
N SER A 151 26.37 17.87 -42.56
CA SER A 151 25.27 18.72 -42.10
C SER A 151 23.94 18.44 -42.81
N ARG A 152 23.00 19.38 -42.66
CA ARG A 152 21.65 19.40 -43.20
C ARG A 152 21.51 18.97 -44.67
N GLY A 153 20.35 18.39 -44.99
CA GLY A 153 19.92 18.10 -46.36
C GLY A 153 20.69 16.99 -47.08
N ASN A 154 21.71 16.38 -46.46
CA ASN A 154 22.37 15.22 -47.05
C ASN A 154 21.41 14.01 -47.02
N ARG A 155 21.18 13.35 -48.17
CA ARG A 155 20.25 12.21 -48.25
C ARG A 155 20.86 10.91 -47.76
N LYS A 156 22.14 10.68 -48.05
CA LYS A 156 22.91 9.52 -47.57
C LYS A 156 24.27 9.96 -47.06
N VAL A 157 24.68 9.47 -45.90
CA VAL A 157 26.00 9.75 -45.32
C VAL A 157 26.67 8.46 -44.86
N VAL A 158 27.91 8.25 -45.28
CA VAL A 158 28.79 7.17 -44.80
C VAL A 158 30.02 7.84 -44.19
N CYS A 159 30.17 7.75 -42.87
CA CYS A 159 31.26 8.32 -42.10
C CYS A 159 32.00 7.19 -41.36
N VAL A 160 33.10 6.71 -41.93
CA VAL A 160 33.74 5.47 -41.49
C VAL A 160 35.24 5.62 -41.24
N GLY A 161 35.70 5.20 -40.08
CA GLY A 161 37.15 5.08 -39.81
C GLY A 161 37.88 6.42 -39.79
N ASN A 162 37.19 7.52 -39.53
CA ASN A 162 37.80 8.86 -39.48
C ASN A 162 38.35 9.15 -38.08
N THR A 163 39.35 10.03 -38.01
CA THR A 163 39.93 10.50 -36.76
C THR A 163 39.66 12.00 -36.59
N VAL A 164 39.16 12.40 -35.42
CA VAL A 164 39.00 13.80 -35.05
C VAL A 164 39.69 14.03 -33.72
N GLU A 165 40.55 15.04 -33.67
CA GLU A 165 41.33 15.39 -32.50
C GLU A 165 41.29 16.90 -32.29
N ASN A 166 41.06 17.34 -31.06
CA ASN A 166 41.13 18.75 -30.67
C ASN A 166 40.16 19.66 -31.45
N ALA A 167 38.95 19.18 -31.76
CA ALA A 167 37.93 20.03 -32.36
C ALA A 167 37.36 20.99 -31.30
N ALA A 168 37.36 22.29 -31.61
CA ALA A 168 36.89 23.32 -30.68
C ALA A 168 35.42 23.15 -30.29
N LEU A 169 34.57 22.72 -31.24
CA LEU A 169 33.16 22.43 -30.99
C LEU A 169 32.91 20.92 -31.05
N TYR A 170 32.23 20.46 -32.08
CA TYR A 170 31.79 19.07 -32.17
C TYR A 170 32.81 18.24 -32.93
N GLY A 171 33.04 16.98 -32.53
CA GLY A 171 33.94 16.11 -33.28
C GLY A 171 33.39 15.83 -34.68
N ILE A 172 32.22 15.20 -34.72
CA ILE A 172 31.45 14.96 -35.93
C ILE A 172 30.07 15.60 -35.75
N TRP A 173 29.81 16.64 -36.53
CA TRP A 173 28.49 17.24 -36.68
C TRP A 173 27.71 16.46 -37.71
N LEU A 174 26.83 15.56 -37.24
CA LEU A 174 25.93 14.77 -38.08
C LEU A 174 24.50 15.21 -37.79
N SER A 175 24.21 16.46 -38.13
CA SER A 175 23.01 17.16 -37.64
C SER A 175 22.47 18.14 -38.67
N GLY A 176 21.24 18.59 -38.48
CA GLY A 176 20.67 19.71 -39.22
C GLY A 176 21.36 21.03 -38.88
N TYR A 177 20.90 22.14 -39.47
CA TYR A 177 21.37 23.50 -39.15
C TYR A 177 20.39 24.52 -39.73
N ASN A 178 20.21 25.68 -39.09
CA ASN A 178 19.30 26.75 -39.54
C ASN A 178 17.89 26.24 -39.92
N SER A 179 17.25 25.50 -39.03
CA SER A 179 15.91 24.90 -39.21
C SER A 179 15.79 23.81 -40.28
N SER A 180 16.81 23.57 -41.10
CA SER A 180 16.84 22.41 -41.99
C SER A 180 17.22 21.16 -41.20
N ILE A 181 16.52 20.07 -41.49
CA ILE A 181 16.73 18.77 -40.83
C ILE A 181 18.11 18.18 -41.16
N GLY A 182 18.60 17.34 -40.25
CA GLY A 182 19.84 16.58 -40.46
C GLY A 182 19.71 15.50 -41.55
N PRO A 183 20.77 14.69 -41.73
CA PRO A 183 20.77 13.63 -42.73
C PRO A 183 19.63 12.61 -42.55
N THR A 184 19.08 12.11 -43.66
CA THR A 184 17.91 11.19 -43.64
C THR A 184 18.26 9.71 -43.69
N LYS A 185 19.48 9.37 -44.09
CA LYS A 185 20.06 8.01 -43.97
C LYS A 185 21.54 8.14 -43.69
N PHE A 186 22.05 7.46 -42.67
CA PHE A 186 23.48 7.54 -42.39
C PHE A 186 24.07 6.34 -41.66
N THR A 187 25.38 6.17 -41.82
CA THR A 187 26.21 5.23 -41.06
C THR A 187 27.43 5.99 -40.55
N CYS A 188 27.62 6.01 -39.24
CA CYS A 188 28.76 6.61 -38.56
C CYS A 188 29.44 5.53 -37.72
N THR A 189 30.50 4.90 -38.24
CA THR A 189 31.13 3.74 -37.58
C THR A 189 32.65 3.73 -37.60
N GLY A 190 33.25 3.18 -36.55
CA GLY A 190 34.72 3.01 -36.50
C GLY A 190 35.49 4.32 -36.37
N ASN A 191 34.84 5.44 -36.08
CA ASN A 191 35.51 6.73 -35.94
C ASN A 191 36.16 6.86 -34.56
N THR A 192 37.30 7.54 -34.51
CA THR A 192 38.01 7.90 -33.28
C THR A 192 37.87 9.41 -33.08
N VAL A 193 37.27 9.83 -31.96
CA VAL A 193 37.05 11.25 -31.66
C VAL A 193 37.61 11.56 -30.28
N ILE A 194 38.56 12.48 -30.20
CA ILE A 194 39.35 12.78 -29.01
C ILE A 194 39.34 14.28 -28.74
N ASP A 195 39.16 14.65 -27.47
CA ASP A 195 39.32 16.01 -26.94
C ASP A 195 38.51 17.06 -27.71
N THR A 196 37.20 16.98 -27.62
CA THR A 196 36.27 17.90 -28.29
C THR A 196 35.64 18.86 -27.29
N GLY A 197 35.57 20.15 -27.62
CA GLY A 197 34.98 21.15 -26.71
C GLY A 197 33.47 20.96 -26.49
N ARG A 198 32.77 20.32 -27.42
CA ARG A 198 31.36 19.87 -27.30
C ARG A 198 31.27 18.37 -27.60
N ALA A 199 30.16 17.89 -28.15
CA ALA A 199 29.89 16.46 -28.27
C ALA A 199 30.87 15.82 -29.26
N CYS A 200 31.29 14.59 -28.97
CA CYS A 200 32.11 13.84 -29.91
C CYS A 200 31.31 13.57 -31.19
N ILE A 201 30.06 13.13 -31.06
CA ILE A 201 29.11 13.01 -32.16
C ILE A 201 27.82 13.75 -31.79
N ASN A 202 27.43 14.71 -32.63
CA ASN A 202 26.18 15.44 -32.47
C ASN A 202 25.15 14.96 -33.50
N LEU A 203 23.95 14.66 -33.01
CA LEU A 203 22.77 14.26 -33.77
C LEU A 203 21.62 15.21 -33.40
N ASP A 204 21.55 16.38 -34.02
CA ASP A 204 20.54 17.40 -33.74
C ASP A 204 19.65 17.71 -34.95
N LEU A 205 18.47 18.27 -34.69
CA LEU A 205 17.46 18.71 -35.67
C LEU A 205 16.91 17.57 -36.54
N GLY A 206 16.41 16.50 -35.91
CA GLY A 206 15.40 15.63 -36.54
C GLY A 206 15.88 14.69 -37.65
N LEU A 207 17.17 14.35 -37.67
CA LEU A 207 17.74 13.32 -38.55
C LEU A 207 17.06 11.95 -38.40
N SER A 208 17.17 11.11 -39.43
CA SER A 208 16.49 9.81 -39.47
C SER A 208 17.32 8.66 -40.03
N TYR A 209 16.90 7.43 -39.69
CA TYR A 209 17.37 6.15 -40.25
C TYR A 209 18.91 5.99 -40.24
N GLY A 210 19.47 5.98 -39.04
CA GLY A 210 20.91 6.09 -38.82
C GLY A 210 21.52 5.02 -37.94
N ILE A 211 22.78 4.66 -38.24
CA ILE A 211 23.59 3.75 -37.41
C ILE A 211 24.79 4.51 -36.83
N ILE A 212 24.97 4.44 -35.51
CA ILE A 212 26.14 4.97 -34.80
C ILE A 212 26.78 3.83 -34.01
N ALA A 213 27.81 3.21 -34.59
CA ALA A 213 28.37 1.98 -34.05
C ALA A 213 29.89 1.92 -34.02
N ASN A 214 30.47 1.15 -33.08
CA ASN A 214 31.91 0.87 -33.05
C ASN A 214 32.81 2.11 -33.05
N ASN A 215 32.33 3.26 -32.57
CA ASN A 215 33.13 4.47 -32.46
C ASN A 215 33.82 4.52 -31.09
N TYR A 216 35.05 5.05 -31.07
CA TYR A 216 35.79 5.36 -29.86
C TYR A 216 35.74 6.86 -29.60
N LEU A 217 35.02 7.26 -28.55
CA LEU A 217 34.74 8.66 -28.23
C LEU A 217 35.35 8.98 -26.86
N ASN A 218 36.35 9.84 -26.81
CA ASN A 218 36.96 10.33 -25.58
C ASN A 218 36.89 11.85 -25.57
N GLN A 219 35.83 12.41 -24.99
CA GLN A 219 35.51 13.83 -25.14
C GLN A 219 36.54 14.75 -24.48
N GLY A 220 37.20 14.26 -23.42
CA GLY A 220 38.00 15.10 -22.55
C GLY A 220 37.16 15.75 -21.44
N TYR A 221 37.84 16.22 -20.41
CA TYR A 221 37.24 16.54 -19.12
C TYR A 221 36.59 17.93 -19.01
N HIS A 222 36.64 18.73 -20.07
CA HIS A 222 36.28 20.16 -20.06
C HIS A 222 34.86 20.42 -20.58
N ARG A 223 34.11 21.30 -19.89
CA ARG A 223 32.79 21.78 -20.34
C ARG A 223 32.87 22.91 -21.38
N GLY A 224 33.46 22.64 -22.53
CA GLY A 224 33.61 23.64 -23.58
C GLY A 224 35.02 23.64 -24.14
N PRO A 225 35.24 24.34 -25.26
CA PRO A 225 36.56 24.72 -25.69
C PRO A 225 37.25 25.53 -24.57
N VAL A 226 38.53 25.23 -24.37
CA VAL A 226 39.37 25.90 -23.39
C VAL A 226 39.43 27.40 -23.70
N GLY A 227 39.21 28.22 -22.68
CA GLY A 227 39.22 29.69 -22.82
C GLY A 227 37.90 30.32 -23.29
N HIS A 228 36.84 29.53 -23.49
CA HIS A 228 35.50 30.08 -23.75
C HIS A 228 34.91 30.74 -22.49
N VAL A 229 34.12 31.82 -22.68
CA VAL A 229 33.41 32.51 -21.59
C VAL A 229 32.20 31.68 -21.18
N GLY A 230 32.39 30.75 -20.24
CA GLY A 230 31.32 29.94 -19.64
C GLY A 230 31.26 28.50 -20.13
N ASP A 231 30.63 27.65 -19.32
CA ASP A 231 30.50 26.22 -19.53
C ASP A 231 29.48 25.92 -20.64
N ILE A 232 29.91 25.28 -21.73
CA ILE A 232 29.07 24.96 -22.91
C ILE A 232 29.12 23.47 -23.31
N GLY A 233 29.56 22.61 -22.38
CA GLY A 233 29.73 21.17 -22.63
C GLY A 233 28.41 20.43 -22.93
N THR A 234 28.44 19.63 -23.99
CA THR A 234 27.39 18.67 -24.36
C THR A 234 27.85 17.24 -24.10
N ASP A 235 27.05 16.26 -24.50
CA ASP A 235 27.24 14.83 -24.17
C ASP A 235 28.27 14.15 -25.07
N GLY A 236 28.75 12.96 -24.72
CA GLY A 236 29.63 12.18 -25.60
C GLY A 236 28.96 11.90 -26.95
N ILE A 237 27.69 11.48 -26.90
CA ILE A 237 26.76 11.50 -28.03
C ILE A 237 25.54 12.33 -27.65
N SER A 238 25.27 13.38 -28.41
CA SER A 238 24.08 14.21 -28.25
C SER A 238 23.02 13.81 -29.28
N ILE A 239 21.79 13.55 -28.84
CA ILE A 239 20.65 13.21 -29.68
C ILE A 239 19.50 14.16 -29.38
N SER A 240 19.09 14.94 -30.38
CA SER A 240 17.99 15.88 -30.27
C SER A 240 17.16 15.98 -31.55
N GLY A 241 15.85 16.05 -31.41
CA GLY A 241 14.94 16.56 -32.43
C GLY A 241 14.95 18.10 -32.52
N ALA A 242 14.16 18.66 -33.44
CA ALA A 242 13.89 20.10 -33.53
C ALA A 242 12.62 20.50 -32.75
N SER A 243 12.44 21.80 -32.50
CA SER A 243 11.21 22.35 -31.90
C SER A 243 9.97 22.04 -32.76
N GLY A 244 8.86 21.61 -32.15
CA GLY A 244 7.58 21.43 -32.84
C GLY A 244 7.32 20.02 -33.42
N ASN A 245 7.68 18.95 -32.70
CA ASN A 245 7.45 17.53 -33.05
C ASN A 245 8.33 16.94 -34.17
N VAL A 246 9.50 17.53 -34.48
CA VAL A 246 10.44 16.93 -35.43
C VAL A 246 11.43 16.07 -34.66
N HIS A 247 11.13 14.78 -34.49
CA HIS A 247 11.96 13.87 -33.70
C HIS A 247 13.11 13.31 -34.51
N ALA A 248 14.23 13.05 -33.85
CA ALA A 248 15.18 12.10 -34.40
C ALA A 248 14.52 10.71 -34.43
N THR A 249 14.70 9.91 -35.48
CA THR A 249 13.95 8.64 -35.60
C THR A 249 14.70 7.52 -36.31
N GLY A 250 14.42 6.27 -35.94
CA GLY A 250 15.00 5.10 -36.62
C GLY A 250 16.50 4.94 -36.37
N LEU A 251 16.94 5.18 -35.13
CA LEU A 251 18.36 5.17 -34.77
C LEU A 251 18.81 3.86 -34.13
N LEU A 252 19.93 3.30 -34.60
CA LEU A 252 20.67 2.25 -33.92
C LEU A 252 21.97 2.83 -33.37
N VAL A 253 22.05 2.98 -32.06
CA VAL A 253 23.25 3.43 -31.37
C VAL A 253 23.81 2.21 -30.64
N THR A 254 24.75 1.47 -31.26
CA THR A 254 25.29 0.22 -30.67
C THR A 254 26.82 0.14 -30.55
N ASN A 255 27.39 -0.58 -29.58
CA ASN A 255 28.84 -0.83 -29.50
C ASN A 255 29.79 0.39 -29.59
N ASN A 256 29.42 1.56 -29.06
CA ASN A 256 30.39 2.67 -28.95
C ASN A 256 31.07 2.61 -27.58
N VAL A 257 32.34 3.00 -27.53
CA VAL A 257 33.06 3.26 -26.29
C VAL A 257 33.02 4.77 -26.07
N ILE A 258 32.44 5.22 -24.97
CA ILE A 258 32.29 6.64 -24.62
C ILE A 258 33.02 6.86 -23.32
N LYS A 259 34.07 7.68 -23.32
CA LYS A 259 34.92 7.95 -22.16
C LYS A 259 34.93 9.43 -21.83
N ASN A 260 34.97 9.71 -20.53
CA ASN A 260 35.23 11.04 -19.98
C ASN A 260 34.30 12.10 -20.58
N ALA A 261 33.03 11.76 -20.80
CA ALA A 261 32.08 12.71 -21.35
C ALA A 261 31.80 13.81 -20.31
N ALA A 262 32.04 15.08 -20.67
CA ALA A 262 32.02 16.21 -19.75
C ALA A 262 30.61 16.51 -19.17
N ARG A 263 29.55 16.00 -19.79
CA ARG A 263 28.17 16.11 -19.28
C ARG A 263 27.52 14.73 -19.12
N ASN A 264 26.87 14.20 -20.15
CA ASN A 264 26.36 12.83 -20.13
C ASN A 264 27.15 11.96 -21.11
N GLY A 265 27.20 10.64 -20.88
CA GLY A 265 27.71 9.73 -21.91
C GLY A 265 26.87 9.84 -23.18
N ILE A 266 25.55 9.73 -23.04
CA ILE A 266 24.57 10.00 -24.09
C ILE A 266 23.47 10.89 -23.53
N GLY A 267 23.21 12.02 -24.19
CA GLY A 267 22.03 12.84 -23.90
C GLY A 267 21.00 12.73 -25.01
N ILE A 268 19.73 12.63 -24.62
CA ILE A 268 18.62 12.36 -25.52
C ILE A 268 17.48 13.35 -25.25
N LYS A 269 16.94 13.91 -26.32
CA LYS A 269 15.73 14.73 -26.34
C LYS A 269 14.97 14.48 -27.67
N GLU A 270 13.65 14.37 -27.66
CA GLU A 270 12.82 14.17 -28.88
C GLU A 270 13.30 13.01 -29.79
N LEU A 271 13.12 11.77 -29.34
CA LEU A 271 13.60 10.58 -30.03
C LEU A 271 12.51 9.51 -30.19
N ASP A 272 12.36 9.01 -31.42
CA ASP A 272 11.46 7.92 -31.76
C ASP A 272 12.18 6.71 -32.35
N ASN A 273 11.60 5.51 -32.17
CA ASN A 273 12.00 4.28 -32.86
C ASN A 273 13.51 4.02 -32.81
N ALA A 274 14.09 4.02 -31.62
CA ALA A 274 15.53 3.92 -31.44
C ALA A 274 15.93 2.73 -30.56
N LEU A 275 17.09 2.16 -30.85
CA LEU A 275 17.76 1.17 -30.00
C LEU A 275 19.14 1.70 -29.59
N ILE A 276 19.33 1.85 -28.28
CA ILE A 276 20.58 2.25 -27.65
C ILE A 276 21.08 1.04 -26.84
N SER A 277 22.09 0.36 -27.36
CA SER A 277 22.49 -0.95 -26.82
C SER A 277 23.97 -1.29 -26.89
N GLY A 278 24.44 -2.20 -26.04
CA GLY A 278 25.76 -2.81 -26.17
C GLY A 278 26.93 -1.84 -26.02
N LYS A 279 26.73 -0.68 -25.38
CA LYS A 279 27.77 0.34 -25.25
C LYS A 279 28.54 0.25 -23.95
N HIS A 280 29.75 0.80 -23.96
CA HIS A 280 30.57 0.95 -22.77
C HIS A 280 30.76 2.45 -22.47
N ILE A 281 30.13 2.94 -21.40
CA ILE A 281 30.22 4.34 -20.97
C ILE A 281 31.09 4.41 -19.73
N ILE A 282 32.22 5.10 -19.82
CA ILE A 282 33.25 5.13 -18.78
C ILE A 282 33.45 6.54 -18.28
N ASN A 283 33.35 6.74 -16.97
CA ASN A 283 33.58 8.00 -16.28
C ASN A 283 32.81 9.20 -16.88
N PRO A 284 31.49 9.09 -17.15
CA PRO A 284 30.71 10.25 -17.55
C PRO A 284 30.60 11.24 -16.36
N GLY A 285 30.55 12.53 -16.65
CA GLY A 285 30.44 13.58 -15.65
C GLY A 285 31.70 14.44 -15.51
N MET A 286 31.46 15.68 -15.10
CA MET A 286 32.40 16.79 -15.14
C MET A 286 33.61 16.64 -14.22
N GLN A 287 34.78 17.04 -14.71
CA GLN A 287 35.96 17.26 -13.87
C GLN A 287 36.47 18.72 -13.95
N TYR A 288 36.35 19.39 -15.11
CA TYR A 288 36.81 20.78 -15.28
C TYR A 288 35.80 21.67 -16.03
N ARG A 289 35.75 22.96 -15.64
CA ARG A 289 35.08 24.03 -16.38
C ARG A 289 35.82 24.36 -17.69
N ALA A 290 35.16 25.13 -18.56
CA ALA A 290 35.76 25.62 -19.80
C ALA A 290 37.05 26.45 -19.58
N ASN A 291 37.14 27.16 -18.45
CA ASN A 291 38.34 27.93 -18.08
C ASN A 291 39.43 27.09 -17.39
N GLY A 292 39.25 25.77 -17.29
CA GLY A 292 40.21 24.85 -16.69
C GLY A 292 40.12 24.68 -15.18
N THR A 293 39.25 25.42 -14.48
CA THR A 293 39.08 25.24 -13.02
C THR A 293 38.32 23.96 -12.70
N GLU A 294 38.74 23.26 -11.65
CA GLU A 294 38.08 22.04 -11.15
C GLU A 294 36.67 22.33 -10.60
N ILE A 295 35.75 21.39 -10.78
CA ILE A 295 34.38 21.50 -10.27
C ILE A 295 34.27 20.67 -8.99
N LEU A 296 34.23 21.38 -7.85
CA LEU A 296 34.34 20.80 -6.50
C LEU A 296 33.06 20.12 -5.98
N VAL A 297 31.93 20.20 -6.69
CA VAL A 297 30.63 19.64 -6.25
C VAL A 297 29.88 19.04 -7.42
N ALA A 298 29.34 17.83 -7.21
CA ALA A 298 28.62 17.05 -8.19
C ALA A 298 27.29 17.71 -8.60
N ASP A 299 27.29 18.26 -9.81
CA ASP A 299 26.11 18.71 -10.55
C ASP A 299 25.05 17.59 -10.55
N THR A 300 23.91 17.91 -9.97
CA THR A 300 22.80 16.97 -9.78
C THR A 300 21.92 16.83 -11.00
N ASP A 301 22.06 17.73 -11.97
CA ASP A 301 21.17 17.89 -13.12
C ASP A 301 21.82 17.33 -14.41
N SER A 302 23.02 16.79 -14.27
CA SER A 302 23.78 16.15 -15.34
C SER A 302 24.80 15.16 -14.77
N GLY A 303 25.80 14.75 -15.56
CA GLY A 303 26.76 13.75 -15.11
C GLY A 303 26.21 12.33 -15.24
N HIS A 304 25.25 12.09 -16.14
CA HIS A 304 24.63 10.78 -16.26
C HIS A 304 25.33 9.92 -17.30
N GLY A 305 25.22 8.61 -17.17
CA GLY A 305 25.63 7.71 -18.23
C GLY A 305 24.77 7.89 -19.48
N ILE A 306 23.47 7.62 -19.36
CA ILE A 306 22.46 7.91 -20.37
C ILE A 306 21.41 8.83 -19.75
N SER A 307 21.20 10.00 -20.34
CA SER A 307 20.24 11.00 -19.87
C SER A 307 19.12 11.19 -20.87
N MET A 308 17.88 11.04 -20.42
CA MET A 308 16.70 11.50 -21.13
C MET A 308 16.23 12.82 -20.52
N ASN A 309 16.14 13.85 -21.34
CA ASN A 309 15.73 15.18 -20.91
C ASN A 309 14.27 15.18 -20.42
N THR A 310 14.00 15.87 -19.31
CA THR A 310 12.66 16.03 -18.71
C THR A 310 11.64 16.69 -19.63
N SER A 311 12.09 17.57 -20.52
CA SER A 311 11.25 18.30 -21.48
C SER A 311 11.09 17.61 -22.82
N GLY A 312 11.73 16.44 -23.02
CA GLY A 312 11.67 15.70 -24.28
C GLY A 312 10.51 14.72 -24.35
N THR A 313 10.05 14.42 -25.55
CA THR A 313 9.11 13.34 -25.83
C THR A 313 9.80 12.15 -26.49
N TYR A 314 9.25 10.95 -26.26
CA TYR A 314 9.87 9.70 -26.71
C TYR A 314 8.80 8.70 -27.13
N SER A 315 9.05 7.97 -28.22
CA SER A 315 8.18 6.86 -28.65
C SER A 315 9.00 5.66 -29.12
N ASN A 316 8.74 4.49 -28.56
CA ASN A 316 9.41 3.24 -28.94
C ASN A 316 10.95 3.32 -28.87
N VAL A 317 11.47 3.91 -27.79
CA VAL A 317 12.92 3.99 -27.52
C VAL A 317 13.33 2.87 -26.57
N ARG A 318 14.30 2.06 -26.97
CA ARG A 318 14.83 0.93 -26.18
C ARG A 318 16.26 1.22 -25.75
N VAL A 319 16.51 1.18 -24.44
CA VAL A 319 17.85 1.29 -23.85
C VAL A 319 18.19 -0.04 -23.19
N MET A 320 19.01 -0.86 -23.85
CA MET A 320 19.19 -2.26 -23.47
C MET A 320 20.64 -2.74 -23.51
N GLY A 321 21.09 -3.51 -22.52
CA GLY A 321 22.41 -4.16 -22.61
C GLY A 321 23.59 -3.19 -22.57
N ASN A 322 23.45 -2.03 -21.93
CA ASN A 322 24.54 -1.06 -21.82
C ASN A 322 25.35 -1.29 -20.53
N ASN A 323 26.66 -1.14 -20.61
CA ASN A 323 27.57 -1.22 -19.47
C ASN A 323 28.11 0.18 -19.12
N LEU A 324 27.93 0.58 -17.87
CA LEU A 324 28.31 1.89 -17.37
C LEU A 324 29.28 1.76 -16.20
N VAL A 325 30.48 2.33 -16.34
CA VAL A 325 31.55 2.20 -15.36
C VAL A 325 32.01 3.57 -14.90
N GLU A 326 31.86 3.85 -13.61
CA GLU A 326 32.57 4.92 -12.93
C GLU A 326 33.73 4.30 -12.16
N SER A 327 34.95 4.69 -12.53
CA SER A 327 36.20 4.13 -12.02
C SER A 327 37.04 5.16 -11.26
N ARG A 328 36.59 6.42 -11.18
CA ARG A 328 37.28 7.46 -10.41
C ARG A 328 37.09 7.23 -8.92
N SER A 329 38.13 7.53 -8.13
CA SER A 329 38.10 7.45 -6.66
C SER A 329 37.05 8.38 -6.04
N THR A 330 36.82 9.53 -6.67
CA THR A 330 35.69 10.42 -6.39
C THR A 330 34.71 10.31 -7.56
N PRO A 331 33.56 9.62 -7.39
CA PRO A 331 32.55 9.50 -8.43
C PRO A 331 32.02 10.86 -8.87
N LEU A 332 32.02 11.10 -10.18
CA LEU A 332 31.41 12.30 -10.78
C LEU A 332 30.22 11.93 -11.66
N CYS A 333 30.04 10.63 -11.97
CA CYS A 333 28.81 10.12 -12.53
C CYS A 333 27.69 10.12 -11.48
N ASN A 334 26.63 10.88 -11.74
CA ASN A 334 25.48 11.00 -10.85
C ASN A 334 24.57 9.77 -10.92
N LEU A 335 23.98 9.49 -12.09
CA LEU A 335 23.12 8.33 -12.32
C LEU A 335 23.58 7.57 -13.56
N PRO A 336 23.59 6.23 -13.54
CA PRO A 336 23.89 5.46 -14.75
C PRO A 336 22.88 5.75 -15.86
N ILE A 337 21.58 5.74 -15.52
CA ILE A 337 20.51 6.11 -16.42
C ILE A 337 19.57 7.07 -15.71
N TYR A 338 19.39 8.25 -16.29
CA TYR A 338 18.46 9.27 -15.81
C TYR A 338 17.27 9.39 -16.77
N ARG A 339 16.05 9.11 -16.27
CA ARG A 339 14.80 9.06 -17.05
C ARG A 339 13.57 9.58 -16.30
N PRO A 340 13.58 10.85 -15.87
CA PRO A 340 12.46 11.44 -15.14
C PRO A 340 11.22 11.57 -16.04
N ASN A 341 10.10 10.98 -15.62
CA ASN A 341 8.76 11.19 -16.21
C ASN A 341 8.65 10.96 -17.74
N THR A 342 9.47 10.07 -18.31
CA THR A 342 9.45 9.77 -19.75
C THR A 342 8.50 8.59 -20.06
N SER A 343 7.47 8.81 -20.87
CA SER A 343 6.68 7.73 -21.48
C SER A 343 7.34 7.22 -22.77
N GLY A 344 6.91 6.06 -23.29
CA GLY A 344 7.40 5.54 -24.59
C GLY A 344 8.81 4.94 -24.61
N THR A 345 9.46 4.79 -23.45
CA THR A 345 10.81 4.21 -23.32
C THR A 345 10.76 2.82 -22.66
N ARG A 346 11.66 1.92 -23.04
CA ARG A 346 11.84 0.59 -22.41
C ARG A 346 13.30 0.40 -22.03
N MET A 347 13.55 -0.10 -20.83
CA MET A 347 14.90 -0.29 -20.30
C MET A 347 15.05 -1.72 -19.77
N ALA A 348 16.13 -2.41 -20.15
CA ALA A 348 16.39 -3.76 -19.67
C ALA A 348 17.88 -4.12 -19.76
N ARG A 349 18.37 -4.96 -18.85
CA ARG A 349 19.73 -5.53 -18.89
C ARG A 349 20.85 -4.48 -18.97
N ASN A 350 20.66 -3.30 -18.37
CA ASN A 350 21.72 -2.30 -18.27
C ASN A 350 22.48 -2.53 -16.96
N GLU A 351 23.80 -2.54 -17.03
CA GLU A 351 24.69 -2.78 -15.91
C GLU A 351 25.43 -1.50 -15.57
N ALA A 352 25.61 -1.24 -14.28
CA ALA A 352 26.29 -0.05 -13.80
C ALA A 352 27.13 -0.33 -12.56
N THR A 353 28.30 0.31 -12.47
CA THR A 353 29.20 0.19 -11.31
C THR A 353 29.79 1.56 -10.96
N GLY A 354 29.85 1.87 -9.66
CA GLY A 354 30.59 3.03 -9.13
C GLY A 354 29.90 4.40 -9.17
N ALA A 355 28.70 4.54 -9.75
CA ALA A 355 28.01 5.83 -9.84
C ALA A 355 27.56 6.36 -8.45
N TRP A 356 27.66 7.69 -8.25
CA TRP A 356 27.45 8.35 -6.96
C TRP A 356 26.05 8.12 -6.35
N ARG A 357 25.00 8.13 -7.18
CA ARG A 357 23.61 7.90 -6.76
C ARG A 357 23.02 6.64 -7.39
N ALA A 358 23.78 5.54 -7.47
CA ALA A 358 23.25 4.23 -7.89
C ALA A 358 22.12 3.66 -6.98
N LYS A 359 21.60 4.44 -6.02
CA LYS A 359 20.63 4.06 -4.99
C LYS A 359 19.23 3.72 -5.49
N ASN A 360 18.93 3.85 -6.80
CA ASN A 360 17.58 3.60 -7.35
C ASN A 360 17.61 2.65 -8.55
N ASN A 361 18.37 1.54 -8.47
CA ASN A 361 18.16 0.42 -9.40
C ASN A 361 16.88 -0.33 -9.01
N THR A 362 15.72 0.24 -9.33
CA THR A 362 14.48 -0.55 -9.40
C THR A 362 14.66 -1.57 -10.53
N LEU A 363 15.02 -2.80 -10.18
CA LEU A 363 15.00 -3.94 -11.08
C LEU A 363 13.54 -4.30 -11.40
N THR A 364 12.96 -3.66 -12.40
CA THR A 364 11.67 -4.08 -12.95
C THR A 364 11.90 -5.22 -13.95
N ILE A 365 11.75 -6.48 -13.51
CA ILE A 365 11.74 -7.64 -14.42
C ILE A 365 10.36 -7.73 -15.07
N ASN A 366 10.21 -7.16 -16.27
CA ASN A 366 9.02 -7.30 -17.11
C ASN A 366 9.21 -8.39 -18.18
N ASP A 367 9.62 -9.60 -17.79
CA ASP A 367 9.65 -10.74 -18.72
C ASP A 367 8.80 -11.89 -18.17
N ALA A 368 8.04 -12.52 -19.07
CA ALA A 368 7.30 -13.74 -18.81
C ALA A 368 8.30 -14.85 -18.50
N VAL A 369 8.48 -15.17 -17.22
CA VAL A 369 9.39 -16.25 -16.78
C VAL A 369 8.76 -17.59 -17.19
N MET A 370 9.45 -18.31 -18.08
CA MET A 370 9.10 -19.70 -18.44
C MET A 370 9.20 -20.62 -17.21
N PRO A 371 8.35 -21.66 -17.08
CA PRO A 371 8.39 -22.57 -15.95
C PRO A 371 9.75 -23.27 -15.83
N GLY A 372 10.41 -23.18 -14.66
CA GLY A 372 11.56 -24.04 -14.31
C GLY A 372 12.89 -23.34 -14.01
N SER A 373 13.03 -22.03 -14.21
CA SER A 373 14.27 -21.31 -13.89
C SER A 373 14.14 -20.52 -12.58
N PRO A 374 14.91 -20.83 -11.51
CA PRO A 374 14.91 -20.00 -10.31
C PRO A 374 15.52 -18.62 -10.61
N VAL A 375 14.79 -17.55 -10.30
CA VAL A 375 15.30 -16.19 -10.30
C VAL A 375 16.01 -15.96 -8.96
N VAL A 376 17.35 -15.94 -8.97
CA VAL A 376 18.16 -15.65 -7.78
C VAL A 376 18.33 -14.13 -7.65
N LEU A 377 17.80 -13.54 -6.58
CA LEU A 377 18.02 -12.15 -6.18
C LEU A 377 19.14 -12.13 -5.13
N GLN A 378 20.35 -11.72 -5.52
CA GLN A 378 21.48 -11.55 -4.60
C GLN A 378 21.65 -10.05 -4.32
N MET A 379 21.42 -9.63 -3.07
CA MET A 379 21.58 -8.24 -2.62
C MET A 379 22.85 -8.10 -1.77
N ALA A 380 23.61 -7.02 -1.97
CA ALA A 380 24.77 -6.68 -1.16
C ALA A 380 24.68 -5.21 -0.72
N GLY A 381 24.74 -4.93 0.59
CA GLY A 381 24.73 -3.58 1.16
C GLY A 381 23.73 -3.37 2.31
N ASP A 382 23.89 -2.26 3.03
CA ASP A 382 23.07 -1.83 4.19
C ASP A 382 21.72 -1.22 3.77
N ASP A 383 20.90 -1.94 3.00
CA ASP A 383 19.60 -1.46 2.51
C ASP A 383 18.52 -1.49 3.62
N THR A 384 17.82 -0.37 3.84
CA THR A 384 16.82 -0.23 4.92
C THR A 384 15.37 -0.45 4.49
N SER A 385 15.08 -0.63 3.19
CA SER A 385 13.73 -0.97 2.68
C SER A 385 13.79 -1.49 1.24
N VAL A 386 13.16 -2.64 0.97
CA VAL A 386 13.01 -3.21 -0.38
C VAL A 386 11.53 -3.52 -0.63
N GLU A 387 10.95 -2.93 -1.67
CA GLU A 387 9.59 -3.26 -2.14
C GLU A 387 9.69 -4.14 -3.39
N VAL A 388 9.22 -5.39 -3.30
CA VAL A 388 9.11 -6.33 -4.42
C VAL A 388 7.63 -6.55 -4.73
N GLN A 389 7.12 -5.96 -5.81
CA GLN A 389 5.76 -6.23 -6.31
C GLN A 389 5.80 -7.33 -7.38
N TRP A 390 5.21 -8.49 -7.08
CA TRP A 390 5.04 -9.59 -8.04
C TRP A 390 3.57 -9.77 -8.42
N ASN A 391 3.25 -9.52 -9.69
CA ASN A 391 1.94 -9.79 -10.27
C ASN A 391 2.00 -11.13 -11.03
N MET A 392 1.69 -12.25 -10.35
CA MET A 392 1.70 -13.56 -11.01
C MET A 392 0.38 -13.80 -11.78
N ARG A 393 0.47 -14.10 -13.08
CA ARG A 393 -0.61 -14.74 -13.84
C ARG A 393 -0.25 -16.21 -14.05
N GLY A 394 -0.83 -17.13 -13.27
CA GLY A 394 -0.61 -18.58 -13.38
C GLY A 394 -0.19 -19.27 -12.07
N SER A 395 0.04 -20.59 -12.12
CA SER A 395 0.28 -21.49 -10.97
C SER A 395 1.72 -21.51 -10.42
N GLY A 396 2.53 -20.47 -10.68
CA GLY A 396 3.90 -20.41 -10.17
C GLY A 396 3.94 -20.15 -8.66
N LYS A 397 4.86 -20.81 -7.93
CA LYS A 397 5.12 -20.58 -6.50
C LYS A 397 6.26 -19.56 -6.30
N LEU A 398 6.09 -18.62 -5.37
CA LEU A 398 7.14 -17.69 -4.91
C LEU A 398 7.93 -18.30 -3.72
N ALA A 399 9.12 -18.81 -4.04
CA ALA A 399 10.21 -19.21 -3.14
C ALA A 399 11.05 -18.08 -2.51
N LEU A 400 10.72 -17.48 -1.35
CA LEU A 400 11.70 -16.64 -0.63
C LEU A 400 12.53 -17.50 0.36
N ARG A 401 13.76 -17.83 -0.02
CA ARG A 401 14.70 -18.62 0.80
C ARG A 401 16.03 -17.90 0.97
N ASN A 402 16.70 -18.12 2.10
CA ASN A 402 18.11 -17.77 2.27
C ASN A 402 18.99 -18.66 1.35
N ALA A 403 20.24 -18.27 1.14
CA ALA A 403 21.20 -19.00 0.30
C ALA A 403 21.46 -20.45 0.75
N ASP A 404 21.19 -20.76 2.03
CA ASP A 404 21.29 -22.09 2.63
C ASP A 404 19.99 -22.92 2.50
N GLY A 405 18.96 -22.39 1.82
CA GLY A 405 17.67 -23.03 1.64
C GLY A 405 16.67 -22.85 2.79
N SER A 406 17.06 -22.16 3.87
CA SER A 406 16.17 -21.84 4.99
C SER A 406 15.15 -20.76 4.63
N VAL A 407 14.04 -20.68 5.39
CA VAL A 407 12.99 -19.66 5.19
C VAL A 407 13.54 -18.27 5.52
N LEU A 408 13.29 -17.29 4.64
CA LEU A 408 13.71 -15.90 4.83
C LEU A 408 13.07 -15.28 6.08
N ASN A 409 13.89 -14.91 7.07
CA ASN A 409 13.43 -14.13 8.23
C ASN A 409 13.42 -12.64 7.89
N LEU A 410 12.23 -12.06 7.72
CA LEU A 410 12.07 -10.61 7.51
C LEU A 410 12.13 -9.88 8.86
N HIS A 411 13.34 -9.45 9.26
CA HIS A 411 13.55 -8.61 10.44
C HIS A 411 13.36 -7.12 10.06
N SER A 412 12.36 -6.45 10.64
CA SER A 412 12.29 -4.98 10.62
C SER A 412 13.06 -4.44 11.83
N THR A 413 14.17 -3.74 11.59
CA THR A 413 14.93 -3.01 12.64
C THR A 413 14.48 -1.55 12.77
N SER A 414 13.41 -1.14 12.08
CA SER A 414 12.91 0.24 12.09
C SER A 414 12.28 0.59 13.43
N THR A 415 12.85 1.60 14.11
CA THR A 415 12.30 2.24 15.31
C THR A 415 11.20 3.29 14.98
N SER A 416 10.69 3.32 13.75
CA SER A 416 9.68 4.30 13.33
C SER A 416 8.29 3.67 13.21
N ASN A 417 7.29 4.34 13.81
CA ASN A 417 5.89 3.92 14.02
C ASN A 417 5.06 3.61 12.76
N ALA A 418 5.66 3.38 11.59
CA ALA A 418 4.95 3.20 10.32
C ALA A 418 5.31 1.93 9.53
N ALA A 419 6.25 1.11 9.98
CA ALA A 419 6.63 -0.11 9.27
C ALA A 419 5.63 -1.25 9.53
N LYS A 420 4.52 -1.28 8.79
CA LYS A 420 3.61 -2.44 8.73
C LYS A 420 4.18 -3.48 7.75
N ALA A 421 4.88 -4.49 8.26
CA ALA A 421 5.14 -5.70 7.48
C ALA A 421 3.84 -6.52 7.40
N THR A 422 3.13 -6.44 6.27
CA THR A 422 1.91 -7.22 6.04
C THR A 422 2.23 -8.39 5.11
N MET A 423 2.25 -9.62 5.64
CA MET A 423 2.32 -10.84 4.82
C MET A 423 0.91 -11.36 4.55
N LEU A 424 0.43 -11.23 3.31
CA LEU A 424 -0.71 -12.01 2.82
C LEU A 424 -0.17 -13.30 2.19
N MET A 425 -0.32 -14.44 2.86
CA MET A 425 -0.10 -15.74 2.25
C MET A 425 -1.47 -16.31 1.87
N SER A 426 -1.74 -16.46 0.57
CA SER A 426 -2.89 -17.19 0.05
C SER A 426 -2.43 -18.54 -0.49
N ALA A 427 -2.84 -19.64 0.13
CA ALA A 427 -2.75 -20.95 -0.51
C ALA A 427 -3.89 -21.08 -1.53
N GLY A 428 -3.57 -21.54 -2.74
CA GLY A 428 -4.59 -21.90 -3.72
C GLY A 428 -5.41 -23.09 -3.21
N ALA A 429 -6.63 -23.25 -3.74
CA ALA A 429 -7.63 -24.21 -3.26
C ALA A 429 -7.21 -25.70 -3.24
N ASP A 430 -6.05 -26.05 -3.81
CA ASP A 430 -5.57 -27.42 -3.97
C ASP A 430 -4.33 -27.76 -3.11
N ASP A 431 -3.74 -26.81 -2.36
CA ASP A 431 -2.56 -27.09 -1.53
C ASP A 431 -2.99 -27.49 -0.10
N THR A 432 -2.72 -28.75 0.25
CA THR A 432 -2.85 -29.32 1.61
C THR A 432 -1.66 -28.97 2.52
N ASP A 433 -0.82 -28.03 2.10
CA ASP A 433 0.42 -27.69 2.79
C ASP A 433 0.23 -26.64 3.88
N TYR A 434 0.69 -27.02 5.06
CA TYR A 434 0.79 -26.26 6.30
C TYR A 434 1.12 -24.77 6.09
N ILE A 435 0.28 -23.88 6.64
CA ILE A 435 0.71 -22.52 6.97
C ILE A 435 1.70 -22.64 8.12
N GLY A 436 3.00 -22.63 7.81
CA GLY A 436 4.07 -22.59 8.81
C GLY A 436 3.84 -21.44 9.80
N ALA A 437 4.12 -21.70 11.08
CA ALA A 437 3.83 -20.84 12.22
C ALA A 437 4.01 -19.33 11.94
N VAL A 438 2.91 -18.58 11.93
CA VAL A 438 2.94 -17.11 11.88
C VAL A 438 3.33 -16.59 13.26
N THR A 439 4.62 -16.30 13.45
CA THR A 439 5.13 -15.68 14.68
C THR A 439 5.01 -14.17 14.58
N ALA A 440 3.96 -13.59 15.16
CA ALA A 440 3.86 -12.14 15.35
C ALA A 440 4.63 -11.75 16.63
N SER A 441 5.88 -11.31 16.50
CA SER A 441 6.64 -10.75 17.63
C SER A 441 6.31 -9.26 17.79
N ARG A 442 5.89 -8.83 18.98
CA ARG A 442 5.64 -7.42 19.31
C ARG A 442 6.94 -6.73 19.72
N ASN A 443 7.20 -5.57 19.13
CA ASN A 443 7.96 -4.51 19.79
C ASN A 443 6.99 -3.39 20.22
N GLY A 444 6.71 -3.29 21.52
CA GLY A 444 6.44 -2.02 22.21
C GLY A 444 5.09 -1.29 22.06
N ASP A 445 4.17 -1.60 21.13
CA ASP A 445 2.94 -0.79 20.95
C ASP A 445 1.65 -1.46 21.44
N THR A 446 0.77 -0.65 22.04
CA THR A 446 -0.39 -1.00 22.87
C THR A 446 -1.71 -1.12 22.08
N THR A 447 -1.69 -1.09 20.76
CA THR A 447 -2.90 -1.21 19.93
C THR A 447 -2.88 -2.47 19.06
N SER A 448 -3.80 -3.39 19.38
CA SER A 448 -4.19 -4.65 18.71
C SER A 448 -3.45 -5.08 17.43
N SER A 449 -2.62 -6.13 17.53
CA SER A 449 -2.19 -6.93 16.36
C SER A 449 -3.26 -7.99 16.05
N THR A 450 -4.00 -7.83 14.96
CA THR A 450 -4.94 -8.86 14.47
C THR A 450 -4.20 -9.84 13.54
N VAL A 451 -3.98 -11.07 14.00
CA VAL A 451 -3.60 -12.19 13.13
C VAL A 451 -4.89 -12.85 12.64
N ALA A 452 -5.32 -12.49 11.42
CA ALA A 452 -6.50 -13.09 10.81
C ALA A 452 -6.13 -14.39 10.08
N ILE A 453 -6.27 -15.53 10.75
CA ILE A 453 -6.15 -16.85 10.10
C ILE A 453 -7.49 -17.17 9.46
N ARG A 454 -7.60 -16.99 8.14
CA ARG A 454 -8.77 -17.43 7.35
C ARG A 454 -8.39 -18.72 6.62
N PRO A 455 -8.75 -19.91 7.14
CA PRO A 455 -8.54 -21.14 6.38
C PRO A 455 -9.39 -21.10 5.11
N PHE A 456 -8.81 -21.48 3.97
CA PHE A 456 -9.57 -21.78 2.76
C PHE A 456 -10.10 -23.21 2.90
N GLY A 457 -11.29 -23.34 3.48
CA GLY A 457 -11.94 -24.63 3.79
C GLY A 457 -12.62 -24.62 5.15
N ASN A 458 -13.36 -25.68 5.46
CA ASN A 458 -14.19 -25.75 6.67
C ASN A 458 -13.40 -25.96 7.98
N ASN A 459 -12.09 -26.25 7.91
CA ASN A 459 -11.32 -26.72 9.07
C ASN A 459 -10.08 -25.87 9.33
N LEU A 460 -9.93 -25.38 10.56
CA LEU A 460 -8.66 -24.95 11.14
C LEU A 460 -8.10 -26.13 11.94
N LEU A 461 -7.07 -26.81 11.42
CA LEU A 461 -6.45 -27.96 12.08
C LEU A 461 -5.20 -27.50 12.84
N ALA A 462 -5.31 -27.35 14.16
CA ALA A 462 -4.16 -27.19 15.06
C ALA A 462 -3.79 -28.55 15.65
N SER A 463 -3.15 -29.42 14.86
CA SER A 463 -2.67 -30.71 15.33
C SER A 463 -1.24 -30.93 14.84
N ASP A 464 -0.24 -30.82 15.70
CA ASP A 464 1.17 -31.08 15.36
C ASP A 464 1.52 -32.59 15.32
N GLY A 465 0.50 -33.47 15.32
CA GLY A 465 0.68 -34.92 15.46
C GLY A 465 1.34 -35.35 16.78
N THR A 466 1.67 -34.41 17.67
CA THR A 466 2.45 -34.59 18.89
C THR A 466 1.90 -33.77 20.05
N ALA A 467 0.58 -33.86 20.30
CA ALA A 467 -0.06 -33.41 21.54
C ALA A 467 0.30 -31.99 22.06
N ALA A 468 0.83 -31.07 21.24
CA ALA A 468 1.05 -29.71 21.73
C ALA A 468 -0.28 -28.94 21.68
N PRO A 469 -0.69 -28.30 22.79
CA PRO A 469 -1.92 -27.53 22.82
C PRO A 469 -1.83 -26.29 21.93
N PHE A 470 -2.97 -25.86 21.38
CA PHE A 470 -3.09 -24.55 20.75
C PHE A 470 -3.04 -23.45 21.82
N TRP A 471 -1.90 -22.76 21.93
CA TRP A 471 -1.68 -21.71 22.92
C TRP A 471 -2.29 -20.38 22.49
N VAL A 472 -3.32 -19.91 23.21
CA VAL A 472 -3.74 -18.50 23.18
C VAL A 472 -3.23 -17.81 24.45
N LYS A 473 -1.99 -17.30 24.41
CA LYS A 473 -1.42 -16.55 25.55
C LYS A 473 -1.93 -15.10 25.55
N GLY A 474 -2.60 -14.69 26.63
CA GLY A 474 -2.73 -13.26 26.95
C GLY A 474 -1.39 -12.71 27.46
N MET A 475 -0.91 -11.59 26.92
CA MET A 475 0.26 -10.86 27.44
C MET A 475 -0.15 -9.92 28.61
N PRO A 476 0.80 -9.46 29.46
CA PRO A 476 0.70 -9.61 30.91
C PRO A 476 -0.37 -8.74 31.60
N SER A 477 -0.77 -9.26 32.75
CA SER A 477 -1.57 -8.67 33.84
C SER A 477 -3.06 -8.38 33.58
N ASN A 478 -3.51 -7.97 32.38
CA ASN A 478 -4.92 -7.52 32.22
C ASN A 478 -5.64 -7.97 30.94
N SER A 479 -5.00 -8.75 30.06
CA SER A 479 -5.56 -9.07 28.73
C SER A 479 -6.34 -10.39 28.74
N ARG A 480 -7.64 -10.35 28.43
CA ARG A 480 -8.47 -11.55 28.23
C ARG A 480 -8.15 -12.19 26.88
N GLY A 481 -7.62 -13.42 26.88
CA GLY A 481 -7.64 -14.26 25.68
C GLY A 481 -9.09 -14.69 25.40
N ILE A 482 -9.62 -14.39 24.22
CA ILE A 482 -10.99 -14.78 23.84
C ILE A 482 -10.90 -15.83 22.74
N ILE A 483 -11.48 -17.00 22.99
CA ILE A 483 -11.80 -17.99 21.96
C ILE A 483 -13.32 -17.92 21.76
N GLY A 484 -13.76 -17.47 20.58
CA GLY A 484 -15.18 -17.36 20.24
C GLY A 484 -15.61 -18.48 19.29
N PHE A 485 -16.69 -19.18 19.62
CA PHE A 485 -17.32 -20.19 18.77
C PHE A 485 -18.66 -19.68 18.25
N GLY A 486 -18.86 -19.65 16.94
CA GLY A 486 -20.15 -19.28 16.32
C GLY A 486 -21.18 -20.41 16.28
N GLY A 487 -20.80 -21.62 16.73
CA GLY A 487 -21.62 -22.84 16.75
C GLY A 487 -21.29 -23.73 17.96
N GLY A 488 -21.82 -24.96 17.97
CA GLY A 488 -21.62 -25.91 19.07
C GLY A 488 -20.17 -26.40 19.20
N GLN A 489 -19.72 -26.69 20.42
CA GLN A 489 -18.40 -27.23 20.74
C GLN A 489 -18.45 -28.75 20.89
N VAL A 490 -17.49 -29.46 20.29
CA VAL A 490 -17.28 -30.91 20.51
C VAL A 490 -16.06 -31.08 21.41
N ASN A 491 -16.26 -31.72 22.56
CA ASN A 491 -15.19 -31.98 23.52
C ASN A 491 -14.67 -33.41 23.39
N TRP A 492 -13.40 -33.61 23.75
CA TRP A 492 -12.85 -34.96 23.89
C TRP A 492 -13.61 -35.71 24.99
N ARG A 493 -14.15 -36.88 24.64
CA ARG A 493 -14.98 -37.71 25.52
C ARG A 493 -14.30 -39.04 25.80
N THR A 494 -14.05 -39.29 27.08
CA THR A 494 -13.56 -40.55 27.62
C THR A 494 -14.73 -41.36 28.12
N ALA A 495 -15.13 -42.38 27.34
CA ALA A 495 -16.17 -43.33 27.73
C ALA A 495 -15.58 -44.33 28.73
N VAL A 496 -16.23 -44.45 29.88
CA VAL A 496 -15.86 -45.41 30.92
C VAL A 496 -17.00 -46.40 31.07
N ASP A 497 -16.71 -47.69 30.90
CA ASP A 497 -17.69 -48.74 31.18
C ASP A 497 -17.81 -48.97 32.70
N ASN A 498 -18.42 -50.07 33.14
CA ASN A 498 -18.65 -50.40 34.54
C ASN A 498 -17.36 -50.75 35.33
N THR A 499 -16.44 -49.79 35.49
CA THR A 499 -15.18 -49.91 36.23
C THR A 499 -14.83 -48.61 36.97
N ALA A 500 -13.93 -48.68 37.95
CA ALA A 500 -13.27 -47.49 38.49
C ALA A 500 -12.28 -46.92 37.45
N TYR A 501 -12.03 -45.61 37.49
CA TYR A 501 -11.17 -44.93 36.52
C TYR A 501 -10.27 -43.91 37.20
N THR A 502 -9.06 -43.73 36.67
CA THR A 502 -8.12 -42.70 37.12
C THR A 502 -7.97 -41.68 36.01
N ALA A 503 -8.19 -40.40 36.31
CA ALA A 503 -8.17 -39.32 35.32
C ALA A 503 -6.76 -39.15 34.71
N ASN A 504 -6.73 -39.01 33.40
CA ASN A 504 -5.56 -38.60 32.63
C ASN A 504 -5.52 -37.08 32.50
N ALA A 505 -4.32 -36.52 32.33
CA ALA A 505 -4.15 -35.07 32.13
C ALA A 505 -4.93 -34.55 30.90
N ASN A 506 -5.12 -35.41 29.90
CA ASN A 506 -5.79 -35.10 28.64
C ASN A 506 -7.31 -35.36 28.66
N ASP A 507 -7.88 -35.83 29.78
CA ASP A 507 -9.32 -36.00 29.88
C ASP A 507 -10.02 -34.64 29.90
N TYR A 508 -11.26 -34.60 29.38
CA TYR A 508 -12.13 -33.43 29.52
C TYR A 508 -13.54 -33.86 29.94
N LEU A 509 -14.24 -34.66 29.13
CA LEU A 509 -15.50 -35.28 29.53
C LEU A 509 -15.26 -36.75 29.87
N ILE A 510 -15.40 -37.13 31.15
CA ILE A 510 -15.31 -38.51 31.62
C ILE A 510 -16.74 -39.00 31.89
N ALA A 511 -17.21 -39.94 31.08
CA ALA A 511 -18.61 -40.33 31.07
C ALA A 511 -18.78 -41.83 31.29
N TRP A 512 -19.48 -42.21 32.36
CA TRP A 512 -19.82 -43.61 32.61
C TRP A 512 -20.99 -44.05 31.75
N THR A 513 -20.76 -45.01 30.86
CA THR A 513 -21.79 -45.54 29.94
C THR A 513 -22.61 -46.67 30.55
N ASN A 514 -22.15 -47.25 31.67
CA ASN A 514 -22.82 -48.35 32.38
C ASN A 514 -22.41 -48.39 33.85
N LEU A 515 -23.34 -48.74 34.75
CA LEU A 515 -23.11 -48.83 36.20
C LEU A 515 -23.96 -49.95 36.82
N THR A 516 -23.30 -50.97 37.38
CA THR A 516 -23.97 -52.03 38.17
C THR A 516 -23.59 -52.00 39.65
N ALA A 517 -22.72 -51.07 40.04
CA ALA A 517 -22.25 -50.82 41.40
C ALA A 517 -21.67 -49.41 41.45
N GLY A 518 -21.59 -48.80 42.64
CA GLY A 518 -20.94 -47.49 42.79
C GLY A 518 -19.49 -47.52 42.30
N ARG A 519 -19.08 -46.49 41.55
CA ARG A 519 -17.74 -46.39 40.95
C ARG A 519 -16.98 -45.20 41.48
N THR A 520 -15.66 -45.29 41.47
CA THR A 520 -14.78 -44.19 41.88
C THR A 520 -14.00 -43.65 40.69
N LEU A 521 -14.10 -42.35 40.47
CA LEU A 521 -13.14 -41.57 39.69
C LEU A 521 -12.05 -41.08 40.63
N THR A 522 -10.81 -41.47 40.37
CA THR A 522 -9.63 -40.92 41.06
C THR A 522 -9.07 -39.78 40.22
N LEU A 523 -9.15 -38.53 40.69
CA LEU A 523 -8.55 -37.38 40.02
C LEU A 523 -7.04 -37.41 40.21
N LYS A 524 -6.30 -36.80 39.29
CA LYS A 524 -4.83 -36.66 39.40
C LYS A 524 -4.46 -35.76 40.60
N ASP A 525 -3.21 -35.84 41.04
CA ASP A 525 -2.65 -34.86 41.96
C ASP A 525 -2.72 -33.46 41.32
N ALA A 526 -3.45 -32.56 41.96
CA ALA A 526 -3.69 -31.19 41.52
C ALA A 526 -2.38 -30.42 41.27
N SER A 527 -1.33 -30.71 42.03
CA SER A 527 -0.01 -30.07 41.88
C SER A 527 0.73 -30.46 40.60
N THR A 528 0.27 -31.51 39.91
CA THR A 528 0.82 -31.96 38.62
C THR A 528 0.05 -31.41 37.41
N LEU A 529 -0.98 -30.59 37.65
CA LEU A 529 -1.83 -30.00 36.62
C LEU A 529 -1.70 -28.47 36.62
N GLU A 530 -2.09 -27.84 35.51
CA GLU A 530 -2.21 -26.39 35.45
C GLU A 530 -3.44 -25.93 36.24
N ALA A 531 -3.31 -24.80 36.96
CA ALA A 531 -4.45 -24.16 37.61
C ALA A 531 -5.52 -23.79 36.57
N GLY A 532 -6.75 -24.22 36.81
CA GLY A 532 -7.88 -24.11 35.87
C GLY A 532 -8.15 -25.38 35.05
N GLN A 533 -7.28 -26.41 35.11
CA GLN A 533 -7.55 -27.68 34.43
C GLN A 533 -8.89 -28.25 34.90
N THR A 534 -9.80 -28.50 33.95
CA THR A 534 -11.21 -28.82 34.22
C THR A 534 -11.59 -30.18 33.65
N TYR A 535 -12.35 -30.96 34.42
CA TYR A 535 -13.02 -32.18 33.98
C TYR A 535 -14.53 -32.08 34.22
N ILE A 536 -15.31 -32.60 33.27
CA ILE A 536 -16.74 -32.84 33.41
C ILE A 536 -16.90 -34.34 33.65
N VAL A 537 -17.49 -34.70 34.79
CA VAL A 537 -17.78 -36.09 35.14
C VAL A 537 -19.26 -36.31 34.98
N ALA A 538 -19.65 -37.23 34.11
CA ALA A 538 -21.05 -37.45 33.75
C ALA A 538 -21.47 -38.91 33.97
N ASP A 539 -22.71 -39.08 34.43
CA ASP A 539 -23.44 -40.34 34.29
C ASP A 539 -24.17 -40.35 32.95
N GLU A 540 -23.80 -41.23 32.02
CA GLU A 540 -24.58 -41.49 30.81
C GLU A 540 -25.36 -42.81 30.90
N SER A 541 -25.12 -43.60 31.95
CA SER A 541 -25.82 -44.86 32.19
C SER A 541 -27.24 -44.66 32.71
N GLY A 542 -27.51 -43.52 33.34
CA GLY A 542 -28.80 -43.22 33.98
C GLY A 542 -29.03 -43.99 35.27
N LEU A 543 -27.97 -44.47 35.93
CA LEU A 543 -28.05 -45.32 37.12
C LEU A 543 -27.32 -44.73 38.34
N ALA A 544 -26.80 -43.50 38.26
CA ALA A 544 -26.03 -42.88 39.34
C ALA A 544 -26.82 -42.60 40.63
N SER A 545 -28.17 -42.58 40.60
CA SER A 545 -28.98 -42.53 41.84
C SER A 545 -28.92 -43.81 42.66
N THR A 546 -28.70 -44.94 42.00
CA THR A 546 -28.57 -46.26 42.65
C THR A 546 -27.11 -46.62 42.86
N HIS A 547 -26.25 -46.26 41.91
CA HIS A 547 -24.83 -46.59 41.88
C HIS A 547 -24.01 -45.33 41.71
N ASN A 548 -23.83 -44.53 42.77
CA ASN A 548 -23.19 -43.22 42.66
C ASN A 548 -21.78 -43.31 42.06
N ILE A 549 -21.41 -42.28 41.28
CA ILE A 549 -20.03 -42.07 40.85
C ILE A 549 -19.37 -41.17 41.89
N THR A 550 -18.48 -41.74 42.69
CA THR A 550 -17.69 -41.02 43.70
C THR A 550 -16.45 -40.44 43.05
N ILE A 551 -16.22 -39.14 43.18
CA ILE A 551 -15.07 -38.44 42.65
C ILE A 551 -14.17 -38.10 43.83
N ALA A 552 -12.96 -38.65 43.84
CA ALA A 552 -11.99 -38.46 44.90
C ALA A 552 -10.65 -37.98 44.32
N PRO A 553 -9.97 -37.02 44.94
CA PRO A 553 -8.65 -36.62 44.50
C PRO A 553 -7.61 -37.66 44.93
N LEU A 554 -6.56 -37.88 44.12
CA LEU A 554 -5.42 -38.71 44.52
C LEU A 554 -4.70 -38.10 45.74
N VAL A 555 -4.60 -36.77 45.78
CA VAL A 555 -4.03 -35.98 46.88
C VAL A 555 -4.88 -34.70 47.07
N GLY A 556 -5.10 -34.31 48.32
CA GLY A 556 -5.80 -33.07 48.67
C GLY A 556 -7.30 -33.24 48.91
N THR A 557 -8.06 -32.16 48.68
CA THR A 557 -9.53 -32.15 48.89
C THR A 557 -10.26 -31.56 47.68
N ILE A 558 -11.56 -31.82 47.58
CA ILE A 558 -12.49 -31.17 46.64
C ILE A 558 -13.40 -30.24 47.46
N ASN A 559 -13.24 -28.92 47.32
CA ASN A 559 -13.97 -27.94 48.15
C ASN A 559 -13.89 -28.23 49.67
N GLY A 560 -12.75 -28.73 50.16
CA GLY A 560 -12.54 -29.11 51.56
C GLY A 560 -13.08 -30.50 51.95
N ALA A 561 -13.79 -31.20 51.05
CA ALA A 561 -14.24 -32.57 51.26
C ALA A 561 -13.26 -33.60 50.68
N VAL A 562 -13.23 -34.81 51.23
CA VAL A 562 -12.38 -35.92 50.72
C VAL A 562 -12.93 -36.57 49.45
N ASN A 563 -14.21 -36.38 49.15
CA ASN A 563 -14.85 -36.77 47.89
C ASN A 563 -16.14 -35.97 47.65
N VAL A 564 -16.57 -35.96 46.40
CA VAL A 564 -17.89 -35.50 45.95
C VAL A 564 -18.53 -36.60 45.08
N LYS A 565 -19.81 -36.48 44.74
CA LYS A 565 -20.51 -37.55 44.00
C LYS A 565 -21.38 -36.99 42.88
N VAL A 566 -21.48 -37.75 41.80
CA VAL A 566 -22.63 -37.69 40.90
C VAL A 566 -23.66 -38.69 41.43
N ALA A 567 -24.76 -38.18 41.98
CA ALA A 567 -25.76 -38.97 42.69
C ALA A 567 -27.15 -38.95 42.06
N SER A 568 -27.31 -38.25 40.93
CA SER A 568 -28.56 -38.20 40.17
C SER A 568 -28.36 -38.92 38.84
N ASN A 569 -29.37 -39.68 38.40
CA ASN A 569 -29.36 -40.31 37.08
C ASN A 569 -29.17 -39.23 36.01
N TYR A 570 -28.27 -39.46 35.07
CA TYR A 570 -27.88 -38.46 34.04
C TYR A 570 -27.30 -37.17 34.62
N GLY A 571 -26.85 -37.20 35.88
CA GLY A 571 -26.20 -36.09 36.55
C GLY A 571 -24.79 -35.86 36.01
N GLN A 572 -24.31 -34.63 36.19
CA GLN A 572 -22.94 -34.26 35.88
C GLN A 572 -22.37 -33.35 36.96
N LEU A 573 -21.05 -33.39 37.12
CA LEU A 573 -20.32 -32.50 38.00
C LEU A 573 -19.08 -31.98 37.26
N LEU A 574 -18.92 -30.66 37.23
CA LEU A 574 -17.70 -30.02 36.77
C LEU A 574 -16.74 -29.91 37.94
N VAL A 575 -15.53 -30.41 37.78
CA VAL A 575 -14.42 -30.28 38.74
C VAL A 575 -13.23 -29.59 38.09
N TRP A 576 -12.54 -28.71 38.82
CA TRP A 576 -11.34 -28.03 38.33
C TRP A 576 -10.26 -27.94 39.40
N SER A 577 -9.01 -27.94 38.96
CA SER A 577 -7.86 -27.76 39.85
C SER A 577 -7.52 -26.27 40.02
N ASP A 578 -7.05 -25.85 41.20
CA ASP A 578 -6.40 -24.55 41.40
C ASP A 578 -4.86 -24.67 41.38
N GLY A 579 -4.32 -25.84 41.00
CA GLY A 579 -2.90 -26.19 41.07
C GLY A 579 -2.44 -26.72 42.42
N THR A 580 -3.33 -26.83 43.43
CA THR A 580 -3.03 -27.36 44.77
C THR A 580 -4.11 -28.31 45.29
N ASN A 581 -5.37 -27.94 45.14
CA ASN A 581 -6.58 -28.68 45.48
C ASN A 581 -7.51 -28.77 44.25
N TRP A 582 -8.64 -29.45 44.47
CA TRP A 582 -9.74 -29.52 43.52
C TRP A 582 -10.94 -28.72 44.03
N HIS A 583 -11.74 -28.26 43.08
CA HIS A 583 -13.01 -27.58 43.30
C HIS A 583 -14.06 -28.24 42.43
N SER A 584 -15.32 -28.15 42.85
CA SER A 584 -16.46 -28.60 42.06
C SER A 584 -17.55 -27.54 42.00
N SER A 585 -18.38 -27.59 40.97
CA SER A 585 -19.65 -26.86 40.98
C SER A 585 -20.49 -27.33 42.18
N PRO A 586 -21.26 -26.44 42.83
CA PRO A 586 -22.14 -26.85 43.92
C PRO A 586 -23.18 -27.85 43.40
N ASP A 587 -23.45 -28.90 44.18
CA ASP A 587 -24.57 -29.80 43.90
C ASP A 587 -25.89 -29.05 44.16
N LEU A 588 -26.63 -28.78 43.09
CA LEU A 588 -27.92 -28.10 43.13
C LEU A 588 -29.09 -29.09 43.24
N SER A 589 -28.84 -30.41 43.19
CA SER A 589 -29.87 -31.46 43.06
C SER A 589 -30.79 -31.63 44.30
N GLY A 590 -30.73 -30.73 45.26
CA GLY A 590 -31.64 -30.68 46.42
C GLY A 590 -31.88 -29.27 46.95
N LYS A 591 -31.51 -28.22 46.21
CA LYS A 591 -31.78 -26.84 46.60
C LYS A 591 -33.15 -26.41 46.06
N VAL A 592 -33.99 -25.83 46.91
CA VAL A 592 -35.21 -25.11 46.48
C VAL A 592 -34.80 -23.71 46.02
N ASP A 593 -35.37 -23.14 44.96
CA ASP A 593 -35.03 -21.77 44.53
C ASP A 593 -35.60 -20.70 45.47
N VAL A 594 -34.93 -19.55 45.56
CA VAL A 594 -35.41 -18.38 46.31
C VAL A 594 -36.22 -17.46 45.38
N VAL A 595 -37.43 -17.07 45.78
CA VAL A 595 -38.18 -16.00 45.09
C VAL A 595 -37.81 -14.67 45.74
N VAL A 596 -37.53 -13.62 44.95
CA VAL A 596 -37.17 -12.29 45.48
C VAL A 596 -38.21 -11.82 46.50
N GLY A 597 -37.77 -11.58 47.73
CA GLY A 597 -38.63 -11.21 48.87
C GLY A 597 -39.19 -12.38 49.69
N LYS A 598 -38.81 -13.63 49.42
CA LYS A 598 -39.19 -14.82 50.19
C LYS A 598 -37.99 -15.74 50.47
N GLY A 599 -38.03 -16.50 51.56
CA GLY A 599 -37.06 -17.58 51.83
C GLY A 599 -37.41 -18.87 51.07
N LEU A 600 -36.47 -19.84 51.05
CA LEU A 600 -36.42 -21.06 50.21
C LEU A 600 -37.53 -22.12 50.43
N SER A 601 -38.68 -21.79 51.03
CA SER A 601 -39.84 -22.69 51.11
C SER A 601 -41.12 -21.91 51.41
N SER A 602 -42.17 -22.17 50.65
CA SER A 602 -43.34 -21.28 50.50
C SER A 602 -44.25 -21.12 51.72
N ASN A 603 -44.04 -21.75 52.87
CA ASN A 603 -44.95 -21.63 54.00
C ASN A 603 -44.21 -21.76 55.34
N TYR A 604 -43.86 -20.65 55.98
CA TYR A 604 -43.44 -20.67 57.38
C TYR A 604 -44.67 -20.54 58.28
N TYR A 605 -45.32 -21.67 58.53
CA TYR A 605 -46.05 -21.86 59.78
C TYR A 605 -45.13 -22.69 60.66
N THR A 606 -44.82 -22.22 61.86
CA THR A 606 -44.25 -23.05 62.91
C THR A 606 -45.14 -24.27 63.14
N THR A 607 -44.63 -25.37 63.69
CA THR A 607 -45.45 -26.56 63.99
C THR A 607 -46.67 -26.21 64.83
N VAL A 608 -46.56 -25.20 65.71
CA VAL A 608 -47.66 -24.64 66.50
C VAL A 608 -48.73 -23.97 65.61
N GLU A 609 -48.32 -23.18 64.62
CA GLU A 609 -49.23 -22.53 63.68
C GLU A 609 -49.87 -23.53 62.71
N GLN A 610 -49.12 -24.53 62.25
CA GLN A 610 -49.64 -25.63 61.43
C GLN A 610 -50.71 -26.43 62.18
N SER A 611 -50.45 -26.78 63.45
CA SER A 611 -51.45 -27.45 64.29
C SER A 611 -52.68 -26.59 64.56
N LYS A 612 -52.51 -25.27 64.73
CA LYS A 612 -53.64 -24.33 64.88
C LYS A 612 -54.49 -24.25 63.61
N LEU A 613 -53.86 -24.18 62.43
CA LEU A 613 -54.57 -24.08 61.15
C LEU A 613 -55.27 -25.38 60.76
N ALA A 614 -54.64 -26.53 61.03
CA ALA A 614 -55.26 -27.84 60.82
C ALA A 614 -56.48 -28.07 61.73
N GLY A 615 -56.55 -27.37 62.86
CA GLY A 615 -57.70 -27.39 63.78
C GLY A 615 -58.89 -26.52 63.34
N ILE A 616 -58.75 -25.71 62.29
CA ILE A 616 -59.85 -24.88 61.76
C ILE A 616 -60.68 -25.71 60.78
N ALA A 617 -61.96 -25.91 61.07
CA ALA A 617 -62.86 -26.64 60.18
C ALA A 617 -63.03 -25.92 58.83
N ALA A 618 -63.20 -26.68 57.74
CA ALA A 618 -63.46 -26.10 56.42
C ALA A 618 -64.73 -25.22 56.46
N LEU A 619 -64.64 -24.00 55.90
CA LEU A 619 -65.68 -22.97 55.94
C LEU A 619 -65.99 -22.38 57.34
N ALA A 620 -65.08 -22.49 58.32
CA ALA A 620 -65.23 -21.80 59.59
C ALA A 620 -65.46 -20.29 59.37
N THR A 621 -66.50 -19.77 60.02
CA THR A 621 -66.97 -18.38 59.84
C THR A 621 -65.89 -17.39 60.29
N ARG A 622 -65.61 -16.37 59.48
CA ARG A 622 -64.65 -15.31 59.82
C ARG A 622 -65.05 -14.63 61.13
N ASN A 623 -64.08 -14.24 61.97
CA ASN A 623 -64.36 -13.43 63.15
C ASN A 623 -65.21 -12.21 62.76
N ALA A 624 -66.38 -12.08 63.38
CA ALA A 624 -67.25 -10.94 63.23
C ALA A 624 -66.60 -9.68 63.85
N THR A 625 -66.93 -8.49 63.36
CA THR A 625 -66.30 -7.26 63.88
C THR A 625 -66.79 -6.97 65.31
N ASP A 626 -66.05 -6.15 66.07
CA ASP A 626 -66.48 -5.72 67.41
C ASP A 626 -67.88 -5.06 67.38
N ALA A 627 -68.28 -4.47 66.26
CA ALA A 627 -69.63 -3.95 66.06
C ALA A 627 -70.67 -5.07 65.97
N ASP A 628 -70.38 -6.15 65.22
CA ASP A 628 -71.26 -7.31 65.09
C ASP A 628 -71.35 -8.14 66.38
N LEU A 629 -70.29 -8.14 67.20
CA LEU A 629 -70.28 -8.77 68.54
C LEU A 629 -71.10 -7.97 69.57
N ARG A 630 -71.32 -6.68 69.31
CA ARG A 630 -72.09 -5.75 70.17
C ARG A 630 -73.51 -5.51 69.67
N ASP A 631 -73.81 -5.82 68.42
CA ASP A 631 -75.17 -5.81 67.91
C ASP A 631 -75.95 -6.98 68.54
N ARG A 632 -77.00 -6.68 69.30
CA ARG A 632 -77.84 -7.71 69.92
C ARG A 632 -78.72 -8.46 68.92
N THR A 633 -78.83 -8.00 67.68
CA THR A 633 -79.61 -8.70 66.65
C THR A 633 -78.95 -9.99 66.17
N THR A 634 -77.63 -10.14 66.37
CA THR A 634 -76.86 -11.35 66.03
C THR A 634 -76.70 -12.31 67.20
N HIS A 635 -77.05 -11.90 68.43
CA HIS A 635 -77.12 -12.76 69.63
C HIS A 635 -78.44 -13.53 69.68
N ILE A 636 -78.61 -14.51 68.80
CA ILE A 636 -79.73 -15.47 68.83
C ILE A 636 -79.44 -16.58 69.85
N GLY A 637 -80.08 -16.50 71.01
CA GLY A 637 -80.00 -17.52 72.05
C GLY A 637 -80.67 -17.08 73.36
N THR A 638 -81.15 -18.04 74.15
CA THR A 638 -81.69 -17.77 75.49
C THR A 638 -80.53 -17.70 76.48
N GLN A 639 -80.36 -16.56 77.16
CA GLN A 639 -79.35 -16.42 78.21
C GLN A 639 -80.00 -16.67 79.57
N SER A 640 -79.49 -17.64 80.34
CA SER A 640 -80.01 -17.92 81.68
C SER A 640 -79.76 -16.75 82.62
N ILE A 641 -80.70 -16.48 83.52
CA ILE A 641 -80.56 -15.42 84.53
C ILE A 641 -79.30 -15.61 85.41
N THR A 642 -78.87 -16.87 85.57
CA THR A 642 -77.70 -17.26 86.37
C THR A 642 -76.37 -16.85 85.75
N THR A 643 -76.33 -16.62 84.43
CA THR A 643 -75.10 -16.19 83.73
C THR A 643 -74.89 -14.68 83.76
N VAL A 644 -75.88 -13.92 84.26
CA VAL A 644 -75.77 -12.47 84.45
C VAL A 644 -75.66 -12.19 85.94
N THR A 645 -74.42 -12.07 86.43
CA THR A 645 -74.13 -11.81 87.84
C THR A 645 -74.93 -10.60 88.35
N GLY A 646 -75.74 -10.82 89.40
CA GLY A 646 -76.55 -9.77 90.05
C GLY A 646 -77.96 -9.55 89.46
N LEU A 647 -78.32 -10.15 88.32
CA LEU A 647 -79.63 -9.94 87.69
C LEU A 647 -80.80 -10.52 88.50
N GLN A 648 -80.61 -11.69 89.11
CA GLN A 648 -81.61 -12.32 89.98
C GLN A 648 -81.98 -11.40 91.15
N ALA A 649 -80.96 -10.88 91.86
CA ALA A 649 -81.16 -9.96 92.98
C ALA A 649 -81.85 -8.64 92.56
N ALA A 650 -81.56 -8.13 91.37
CA ALA A 650 -82.17 -6.90 90.86
C ALA A 650 -83.65 -7.05 90.47
N LEU A 651 -84.04 -8.21 89.92
CA LEU A 651 -85.45 -8.51 89.60
C LEU A 651 -86.27 -8.81 90.85
N ASP A 652 -85.70 -9.57 91.79
CA ASP A 652 -86.34 -9.86 93.07
C ASP A 652 -86.61 -8.57 93.87
N GLY A 653 -85.77 -7.53 93.72
CA GLY A 653 -85.98 -6.22 94.31
C GLY A 653 -87.05 -5.33 93.66
N LYS A 654 -87.56 -5.67 92.46
CA LYS A 654 -88.55 -4.85 91.72
C LYS A 654 -89.99 -5.39 91.72
N LEU A 655 -90.21 -6.58 92.24
CA LEU A 655 -91.55 -7.15 92.40
C LEU A 655 -92.29 -6.46 93.58
N SER A 656 -93.04 -5.39 93.28
CA SER A 656 -93.96 -4.74 94.21
C SER A 656 -95.43 -4.90 93.76
N ARG A 657 -96.11 -5.87 94.37
CA ARG A 657 -97.55 -5.96 94.77
C ARG A 657 -98.65 -5.44 93.80
N SER A 658 -99.41 -6.39 93.24
CA SER A 658 -100.59 -6.21 92.36
C SER A 658 -101.68 -5.27 92.90
N LEU A 659 -102.22 -4.40 92.03
CA LEU A 659 -103.51 -3.73 92.20
C LEU A 659 -104.54 -4.38 91.26
N SER A 660 -105.07 -5.51 91.68
CA SER A 660 -106.26 -6.14 91.10
C SER A 660 -107.38 -5.96 92.11
N ASP A 661 -108.38 -5.13 91.82
CA ASP A 661 -109.80 -5.37 92.13
C ASP A 661 -110.67 -4.25 91.53
N ALA A 662 -111.83 -4.66 91.02
CA ALA A 662 -112.75 -3.92 90.16
C ALA A 662 -113.39 -2.67 90.80
N ILE A 663 -113.82 -1.71 89.96
CA ILE A 663 -114.75 -0.63 90.36
C ILE A 663 -116.16 -1.03 89.89
N ALA A 664 -117.06 -1.24 90.86
CA ALA A 664 -118.44 -1.70 90.71
C ALA A 664 -119.46 -0.55 90.65
N ASP A 665 -120.72 -0.91 90.36
CA ASP A 665 -121.88 -0.04 90.18
C ASP A 665 -122.15 0.90 91.39
N ALA A 666 -122.60 2.12 91.12
CA ALA A 666 -122.89 3.22 92.07
C ALA A 666 -121.70 3.96 92.75
N VAL A 667 -120.48 3.89 92.21
CA VAL A 667 -119.40 4.82 92.58
C VAL A 667 -119.56 6.14 91.83
N ASN A 668 -119.66 7.26 92.56
CA ASN A 668 -119.53 8.59 91.98
C ASN A 668 -118.10 8.77 91.42
N TYR A 669 -117.97 8.71 90.10
CA TYR A 669 -116.74 9.12 89.43
C TYR A 669 -116.64 10.65 89.45
N THR A 670 -115.73 11.15 90.28
CA THR A 670 -115.21 12.51 90.14
C THR A 670 -114.41 12.56 88.84
N LEU A 671 -115.07 12.96 87.75
CA LEU A 671 -114.39 13.39 86.53
C LEU A 671 -113.57 14.64 86.89
N GLY A 672 -112.26 14.46 86.98
CA GLY A 672 -111.30 15.53 87.26
C GLY A 672 -111.41 16.65 86.22
N THR A 673 -112.17 17.67 86.60
CA THR A 673 -112.12 19.11 86.34
C THR A 673 -111.66 19.71 85.01
N THR A 674 -111.43 18.96 83.93
CA THR A 674 -111.54 19.50 82.56
C THR A 674 -111.41 18.40 81.53
N THR A 675 -112.49 17.64 81.37
CA THR A 675 -112.83 17.01 80.10
C THR A 675 -113.14 18.12 79.09
N GLY A 676 -113.06 17.79 77.80
CA GLY A 676 -113.95 18.38 76.81
C GLY A 676 -115.43 18.16 77.18
N THR A 677 -115.89 18.81 78.25
CA THR A 677 -117.20 19.46 78.30
C THR A 677 -117.16 20.52 77.20
N LYS A 678 -117.38 20.04 75.98
CA LYS A 678 -117.39 20.85 74.77
C LYS A 678 -118.70 21.62 74.76
N PHE A 679 -118.62 22.94 74.80
CA PHE A 679 -119.74 23.81 74.53
C PHE A 679 -119.82 24.02 73.01
N GLY A 680 -120.81 23.42 72.35
CA GLY A 680 -121.05 23.55 70.91
C GLY A 680 -122.45 23.05 70.53
N THR A 681 -123.26 23.95 69.98
CA THR A 681 -124.71 23.91 69.81
C THR A 681 -125.20 23.45 68.44
N ALA A 682 -126.50 23.10 68.35
CA ALA A 682 -127.50 23.37 67.28
C ALA A 682 -128.31 22.10 66.98
N THR A 683 -129.65 22.14 66.95
CA THR A 683 -130.36 22.57 65.73
C THR A 683 -131.63 23.40 65.96
N THR A 684 -132.06 23.74 67.19
CA THR A 684 -133.21 24.67 67.42
C THR A 684 -133.44 25.13 68.89
N GLN A 685 -132.56 24.87 69.87
CA GLN A 685 -132.90 25.09 71.30
C GLN A 685 -131.96 26.07 72.03
N LYS A 686 -132.56 26.99 72.81
CA LYS A 686 -131.91 27.89 73.79
C LYS A 686 -131.69 27.13 75.11
N ILE A 687 -130.50 27.24 75.74
CA ILE A 687 -130.39 27.28 77.21
C ILE A 687 -129.48 28.46 77.55
N GLY A 688 -130.11 29.62 77.73
CA GLY A 688 -129.42 30.84 78.14
C GLY A 688 -129.54 31.05 79.64
N PHE A 689 -128.48 31.58 80.25
CA PHE A 689 -128.60 32.42 81.44
C PHE A 689 -127.99 33.78 81.09
N PHE A 690 -128.87 34.77 80.89
CA PHE A 690 -128.50 36.15 80.56
C PHE A 690 -128.73 37.06 81.76
N LYS A 691 -127.82 38.04 81.92
CA LYS A 691 -128.13 39.47 81.84
C LYS A 691 -126.84 40.21 81.48
N CYS A 692 -126.66 40.59 80.21
CA CYS A 692 -125.87 41.77 79.88
C CYS A 692 -126.85 42.82 79.40
N ASN A 693 -126.90 43.96 80.10
CA ASN A 693 -127.62 45.10 79.58
C ASN A 693 -126.77 45.74 78.48
N ALA A 694 -127.47 45.95 77.37
CA ALA A 694 -127.21 46.92 76.34
C ALA A 694 -126.58 48.19 76.91
N SER A 695 -125.77 48.89 76.17
CA SER A 695 -126.16 49.38 74.86
C SER A 695 -125.00 50.15 74.30
N SER A 696 -125.04 50.31 72.98
CA SER A 696 -124.36 51.35 72.23
C SER A 696 -122.86 51.32 72.45
N ALA A 697 -122.19 50.52 71.64
CA ALA A 697 -121.49 51.08 70.50
C ALA A 697 -120.11 51.57 70.92
N VAL A 698 -119.23 51.66 69.93
CA VAL A 698 -117.99 52.42 70.03
C VAL A 698 -116.91 51.70 70.87
N ASP A 699 -116.07 50.96 70.14
CA ASP A 699 -114.84 50.26 70.52
C ASP A 699 -114.87 49.18 71.62
N CYS A 700 -114.59 47.93 71.22
CA CYS A 700 -113.97 46.92 72.09
C CYS A 700 -113.10 45.99 71.22
N ASP A 701 -111.78 46.06 71.43
CA ASP A 701 -110.74 45.23 70.82
C ASP A 701 -110.75 43.75 71.29
N TYR A 702 -110.13 42.92 70.42
CA TYR A 702 -109.80 41.47 70.49
C TYR A 702 -110.90 40.42 70.30
#